data_AF-A0A2V7NJP1-F1
#
_entry.id   AF-A0A2V7NJP1-F1
#
_cell.length_a   1.000
_cell.length_b   1.000
_cell.length_c   1.000
_cell.angle_alpha   90.00
_cell.angle_beta   90.00
_cell.angle_gamma   90.00
#
_symmetry.space_group_name_H-M   'P 1'
#
loop_
_entity.id
_entity.type
_entity.pdbx_description
1 polymer ?
#
loop_
_entity_poly.entity_id
_entity_poly.type
_entity_poly.pdbx_seq_one_letter_code
_entity_poly.pdbx_strand_id
1 'polypeptide(L)'
;MTGRTNRRNYTTSFVYAKGVRVDTVKVPLDPANLDTATTWFQPWDENGLAAGNGSSGNVAVDTAVAYTKIDGPRIDVADTAEFWIDRWGAPVKVRDPLGYVTSLARGDGNNPALVTRVQFPDGRILGAVYNTRGNLQSVTDSTYQGTGTTQPVTTSYVYGDANVPDSPTSIRGPVDTTLVAYDPSLGLATLFTAQGGHRTAFQYFTSGATRGLLSTVTDSAVSVVDTMQWTKSSQHLITQFAYDAWGNDSVITSPKNVKTEILRDSYRRPRFVRDPMRHRTDYAYDLLNRIDTVKVYDDTLLNGPKLTQYFYSPTGTIDTVLDPRLVMRRWTYDAADRPITMIDDMGNTEYRYFNRGGLLDSLKTRLSHVIKNTYDAAGRLRQTTYPARSYLGKTMAGDTIVRSYDAVGRLFTAENRNSVDTLQYNPEGTVRSERQIARWDDKSILFDVAMRSWYDIGGRRVTFFTGKDTLYYGYGADARLAKMKVAWLEGGFQPDSFLFTSDALGRRDRIQYTNGTDVTFGYDADGNLRMVCSKHPGSDTGVLDALEQRVVYSALNADGLVLGMEHWTGAAEGSSCGNLNGNKVESMSGTVYDARHELLSSAGSPVARTFRYDSSGNVIYKNDVDQNVDSFTVVARSNRVQGMVRNGQAFWTYNHDVNGARFEDRPPNTLDGWIVRYYNAVGQLLGDSVYVSPGGWQIDPNHFRYDALGRRVKEGGLYFAFDDPNVMRATGTYDWRYVHGPGVDDPLVAIFRSGSSYTRYYYLTDGRGRLLAFTDDAGYSHTGDQVYWQTGGNQAGAIGNSNSYVNTRAESPQAPRQSFYRNRYYDQQTGRFTEEDPIGVAGGLNLYQYAGNNPASFTDPFGLCSKADNWTNCKSWTAADARTVFTQLGQMAPAINHEVATFIPKNVAAAAAGLALGSVVAAVGRVSGALAAAKAAEASGEFGSVAVASEAEANVAARVWAGAGSRVITASHGGASATGEVVGRIAADGARVARFAAPKVNGTVAANLENVLTGSNMHVVVEP
;
A
#
# COMPACT_ATOMS: atom_id res chain seq x y z
N MET A 1 5.32 -12.16 -43.52
CA MET A 1 5.98 -11.03 -42.83
C MET A 1 6.96 -11.64 -41.83
N THR A 2 8.26 -11.72 -42.13
CA THR A 2 9.21 -12.52 -41.31
C THR A 2 9.66 -11.82 -40.02
N GLY A 3 9.35 -10.54 -39.86
CA GLY A 3 9.57 -9.81 -38.62
C GLY A 3 8.80 -8.51 -38.53
N ARG A 4 8.66 -8.00 -37.30
CA ARG A 4 8.12 -6.67 -36.99
C ARG A 4 8.99 -6.03 -35.94
N THR A 5 9.55 -4.86 -36.27
CA THR A 5 10.37 -4.08 -35.35
C THR A 5 9.51 -3.09 -34.59
N ASN A 6 9.64 -3.05 -33.26
CA ASN A 6 8.96 -2.08 -32.42
C ASN A 6 9.76 -0.77 -32.30
N ARG A 7 9.22 0.21 -31.56
CA ARG A 7 9.88 1.51 -31.35
C ARG A 7 11.19 1.44 -30.55
N ARG A 8 11.49 0.30 -29.91
CA ARG A 8 12.74 0.03 -29.20
C ARG A 8 13.79 -0.67 -30.09
N ASN A 9 13.55 -0.73 -31.41
CA ASN A 9 14.34 -1.50 -32.37
C ASN A 9 14.37 -3.03 -32.10
N TYR A 10 13.41 -3.55 -31.34
CA TYR A 10 13.32 -4.98 -31.08
C TYR A 10 12.50 -5.63 -32.18
N THR A 11 13.07 -6.65 -32.82
CA THR A 11 12.41 -7.34 -33.94
C THR A 11 11.82 -8.64 -33.46
N THR A 12 10.50 -8.68 -33.32
CA THR A 12 9.76 -9.95 -33.22
C THR A 12 9.91 -10.67 -34.55
N SER A 13 10.35 -11.93 -34.53
CA SER A 13 10.49 -12.74 -35.75
C SER A 13 9.42 -13.82 -35.82
N PHE A 14 8.99 -14.11 -37.05
CA PHE A 14 7.95 -15.07 -37.38
C PHE A 14 8.53 -16.13 -38.30
N VAL A 15 8.49 -17.39 -37.87
CA VAL A 15 8.76 -18.55 -38.72
C VAL A 15 7.42 -19.09 -39.19
N TYR A 16 7.35 -19.40 -40.49
CA TYR A 16 6.16 -19.92 -41.12
C TYR A 16 6.42 -21.34 -41.60
N ALA A 17 5.44 -22.21 -41.42
CA ALA A 17 5.49 -23.58 -41.93
C ALA A 17 4.68 -23.72 -43.24
N LYS A 18 4.36 -24.95 -43.66
CA LYS A 18 3.83 -25.24 -45.01
C LYS A 18 2.40 -24.69 -45.13
N GLY A 19 2.23 -23.65 -45.94
CA GLY A 19 0.94 -22.97 -46.11
C GLY A 19 0.89 -21.56 -45.50
N VAL A 20 2.04 -20.96 -45.17
CA VAL A 20 2.16 -19.56 -44.71
C VAL A 20 1.47 -19.30 -43.36
N ARG A 21 1.31 -20.35 -42.54
CA ARG A 21 0.86 -20.23 -41.14
C ARG A 21 2.06 -20.00 -40.23
N VAL A 22 1.88 -19.18 -39.21
CA VAL A 22 2.93 -18.93 -38.21
C VAL A 22 3.09 -20.19 -37.39
N ASP A 23 4.30 -20.74 -37.42
CA ASP A 23 4.71 -21.93 -36.66
C ASP A 23 5.46 -21.52 -35.38
N THR A 24 6.34 -20.53 -35.49
CA THR A 24 7.10 -20.04 -34.34
C THR A 24 7.11 -18.51 -34.31
N VAL A 25 6.89 -17.93 -33.14
CA VAL A 25 7.11 -16.49 -32.87
C VAL A 25 8.22 -16.36 -31.85
N LYS A 26 9.24 -15.55 -32.15
CA LYS A 26 10.28 -15.21 -31.19
C LYS A 26 10.18 -13.73 -30.86
N VAL A 27 9.95 -13.44 -29.58
CA VAL A 27 9.90 -12.08 -29.05
C VAL A 27 11.19 -11.84 -28.26
N PRO A 28 12.07 -10.93 -28.72
CA PRO A 28 13.21 -10.50 -27.92
C PRO A 28 12.72 -9.74 -26.69
N LEU A 29 13.13 -10.19 -25.51
CA LEU A 29 12.88 -9.54 -24.23
C LEU A 29 14.03 -8.59 -23.88
N ASP A 30 15.26 -9.03 -24.17
CA ASP A 30 16.47 -8.22 -24.09
C ASP A 30 17.43 -8.60 -25.23
N PRO A 31 17.47 -7.82 -26.33
CA PRO A 31 18.33 -8.13 -27.45
C PRO A 31 19.83 -7.95 -27.14
N ALA A 32 20.20 -7.22 -26.08
CA ALA A 32 21.60 -7.10 -25.68
C ALA A 32 22.13 -8.42 -25.12
N ASN A 33 21.26 -9.22 -24.49
CA ASN A 33 21.58 -10.52 -23.91
C ASN A 33 21.10 -11.72 -24.74
N LEU A 34 20.50 -11.45 -25.91
CA LEU A 34 19.87 -12.45 -26.80
C LEU A 34 18.74 -13.25 -26.13
N ASP A 35 18.08 -12.66 -25.13
CA ASP A 35 16.99 -13.32 -24.43
C ASP A 35 15.70 -13.21 -25.24
N THR A 36 15.12 -14.36 -25.58
CA THR A 36 13.92 -14.45 -26.42
C THR A 36 12.90 -15.39 -25.80
N ALA A 37 11.67 -14.91 -25.61
CA ALA A 37 10.53 -15.80 -25.41
C ALA A 37 10.14 -16.41 -26.76
N THR A 38 9.88 -17.71 -26.77
CA THR A 38 9.48 -18.41 -28.00
C THR A 38 8.10 -19.03 -27.82
N THR A 39 7.20 -18.70 -28.74
CA THR A 39 5.89 -19.32 -28.84
C THR A 39 5.91 -20.28 -30.01
N TRP A 40 5.63 -21.55 -29.76
CA TRP A 40 5.41 -22.55 -30.78
C TRP A 40 3.92 -22.78 -30.94
N PHE A 41 3.49 -22.66 -32.18
CA PHE A 41 2.19 -23.08 -32.63
C PHE A 41 2.35 -24.50 -33.17
N GLN A 42 1.41 -25.39 -32.88
CA GLN A 42 1.33 -26.68 -33.56
C GLN A 42 0.08 -26.66 -34.43
N PRO A 43 0.15 -26.17 -35.67
CA PRO A 43 -0.97 -26.21 -36.59
C PRO A 43 -1.38 -27.67 -36.82
N TRP A 44 -2.64 -27.98 -36.55
CA TRP A 44 -3.18 -29.34 -36.57
C TRP A 44 -2.94 -30.06 -37.92
N ASP A 45 -2.99 -29.32 -39.03
CA ASP A 45 -2.76 -29.81 -40.39
C ASP A 45 -1.32 -30.22 -40.68
N GLU A 46 -0.35 -29.77 -39.87
CA GLU A 46 1.08 -30.07 -40.04
C GLU A 46 1.54 -31.30 -39.24
N ASN A 47 0.74 -31.75 -38.28
CA ASN A 47 0.95 -33.01 -37.54
C ASN A 47 0.42 -34.26 -38.29
N GLY A 48 0.18 -34.15 -39.60
CA GLY A 48 -0.35 -35.26 -40.42
C GLY A 48 -1.82 -35.59 -40.17
N LEU A 49 -2.54 -34.73 -39.46
CA LEU A 49 -3.99 -34.82 -39.29
C LEU A 49 -4.65 -34.22 -40.54
N ALA A 50 -5.31 -35.05 -41.33
CA ALA A 50 -5.70 -34.73 -42.70
C ALA A 50 -6.52 -33.43 -42.83
N ALA A 51 -6.06 -32.52 -43.69
CA ALA A 51 -6.89 -31.46 -44.27
C ALA A 51 -7.87 -32.10 -45.27
N GLY A 52 -9.01 -32.60 -44.78
CA GLY A 52 -10.10 -33.07 -45.62
C GLY A 52 -10.78 -31.89 -46.32
N ASN A 53 -10.41 -31.64 -47.56
CA ASN A 53 -11.02 -30.63 -48.42
C ASN A 53 -12.46 -31.07 -48.77
N GLY A 54 -13.46 -30.44 -48.15
CA GLY A 54 -14.84 -30.38 -48.66
C GLY A 54 -15.75 -31.57 -48.34
N SER A 55 -16.92 -31.23 -47.78
CA SER A 55 -18.16 -32.03 -47.68
C SER A 55 -18.13 -33.30 -46.80
N SER A 56 -18.70 -33.14 -45.58
CA SER A 56 -19.30 -34.18 -44.72
C SER A 56 -18.42 -35.14 -43.89
N GLY A 57 -17.15 -34.84 -43.62
CA GLY A 57 -16.32 -35.66 -42.71
C GLY A 57 -15.47 -34.83 -41.77
N ASN A 58 -16.04 -34.39 -40.63
CA ASN A 58 -15.24 -33.90 -39.51
C ASN A 58 -14.43 -35.07 -38.94
N VAL A 59 -13.17 -35.25 -39.36
CA VAL A 59 -12.25 -36.11 -38.62
C VAL A 59 -11.96 -35.39 -37.30
N ALA A 60 -12.42 -35.97 -36.19
CA ALA A 60 -12.17 -35.43 -34.87
C ALA A 60 -10.65 -35.38 -34.63
N VAL A 61 -10.10 -34.18 -34.47
CA VAL A 61 -8.74 -33.98 -33.96
C VAL A 61 -8.76 -34.34 -32.48
N ASP A 62 -7.86 -35.23 -32.05
CA ASP A 62 -7.68 -35.50 -30.63
C ASP A 62 -7.23 -34.21 -29.95
N THR A 63 -8.10 -33.63 -29.13
CA THR A 63 -7.81 -32.40 -28.40
C THR A 63 -6.71 -32.61 -27.37
N ALA A 64 -6.31 -33.84 -27.06
CA ALA A 64 -5.15 -34.11 -26.21
C ALA A 64 -3.82 -33.68 -26.86
N VAL A 65 -3.73 -33.66 -28.20
CA VAL A 65 -2.49 -33.36 -28.94
C VAL A 65 -2.48 -31.96 -29.59
N ALA A 66 -3.59 -31.22 -29.55
CA ALA A 66 -3.68 -29.87 -30.10
C ALA A 66 -3.47 -28.80 -29.02
N TYR A 67 -2.24 -28.32 -28.85
CA TYR A 67 -1.92 -27.26 -27.90
C TYR A 67 -0.89 -26.26 -28.44
N THR A 68 -0.93 -25.04 -27.91
CA THR A 68 0.12 -24.03 -28.07
C THR A 68 1.12 -24.16 -26.93
N LYS A 69 2.41 -24.14 -27.25
CA LYS A 69 3.49 -24.17 -26.25
C LYS A 69 4.11 -22.77 -26.19
N ILE A 70 4.16 -22.16 -25.02
CA ILE A 70 5.08 -21.03 -24.80
C ILE A 70 6.18 -21.52 -23.89
N ASP A 71 7.40 -21.35 -24.35
CA ASP A 71 8.58 -21.63 -23.55
C ASP A 71 9.38 -20.34 -23.43
N GLY A 72 9.65 -20.04 -22.16
CA GLY A 72 10.15 -18.75 -21.75
C GLY A 72 11.64 -18.61 -22.09
N PRO A 73 12.23 -17.48 -21.69
CA PRO A 73 13.61 -17.16 -22.02
C PRO A 73 14.64 -17.89 -21.11
N ARG A 74 14.20 -18.58 -20.06
CA ARG A 74 15.12 -19.18 -19.07
C ARG A 74 15.69 -20.49 -19.60
N ILE A 75 16.92 -20.78 -19.18
CA ILE A 75 17.65 -22.02 -19.54
C ILE A 75 18.09 -22.82 -18.32
N ASP A 76 17.98 -22.23 -17.13
CA ASP A 76 18.32 -22.86 -15.86
C ASP A 76 17.23 -23.84 -15.40
N VAL A 77 16.00 -23.64 -15.88
CA VAL A 77 14.82 -24.46 -15.61
C VAL A 77 13.95 -24.53 -16.87
N ALA A 78 13.16 -25.59 -17.02
CA ALA A 78 12.14 -25.65 -18.07
C ALA A 78 10.97 -24.77 -17.67
N ASP A 79 10.79 -23.62 -18.33
CA ASP A 79 9.74 -22.62 -18.09
C ASP A 79 8.64 -22.66 -19.16
N THR A 80 8.26 -23.88 -19.56
CA THR A 80 7.25 -24.14 -20.59
C THR A 80 5.83 -24.16 -20.01
N ALA A 81 4.90 -23.40 -20.59
CA ALA A 81 3.46 -23.52 -20.33
C ALA A 81 2.68 -24.01 -21.56
N GLU A 82 1.61 -24.78 -21.34
CA GLU A 82 0.87 -25.50 -22.39
C GLU A 82 -0.64 -25.13 -22.45
N PHE A 83 -1.01 -24.75 -23.67
CA PHE A 83 -2.20 -24.12 -24.25
C PHE A 83 -3.17 -25.04 -24.97
N TRP A 84 -4.01 -25.84 -24.29
CA TRP A 84 -5.04 -26.58 -25.04
C TRP A 84 -6.20 -25.68 -25.38
N ILE A 85 -6.57 -25.67 -26.66
CA ILE A 85 -7.63 -24.84 -27.23
C ILE A 85 -8.75 -25.68 -27.81
N ASP A 86 -9.96 -25.15 -27.82
CA ASP A 86 -11.07 -25.71 -28.58
C ASP A 86 -10.97 -25.35 -30.08
N ARG A 87 -11.94 -25.82 -30.87
CA ARG A 87 -12.03 -25.56 -32.33
C ARG A 87 -12.11 -24.07 -32.71
N TRP A 88 -12.40 -23.19 -31.75
CA TRP A 88 -12.51 -21.74 -31.94
C TRP A 88 -11.26 -20.99 -31.43
N GLY A 89 -10.25 -21.72 -30.93
CA GLY A 89 -9.04 -21.13 -30.38
C GLY A 89 -9.18 -20.67 -28.93
N ALA A 90 -10.29 -20.98 -28.25
CA ALA A 90 -10.46 -20.60 -26.85
C ALA A 90 -9.85 -21.66 -25.92
N PRO A 91 -9.18 -21.27 -24.82
CA PRO A 91 -8.51 -22.22 -23.94
C PRO A 91 -9.53 -23.11 -23.21
N VAL A 92 -9.23 -24.40 -23.12
CA VAL A 92 -9.98 -25.44 -22.39
C VAL A 92 -9.16 -26.06 -21.27
N LYS A 93 -7.85 -25.99 -21.35
CA LYS A 93 -6.93 -26.46 -20.33
C LYS A 93 -5.63 -25.68 -20.44
N VAL A 94 -5.09 -25.31 -19.29
CA VAL A 94 -3.81 -24.63 -19.13
C VAL A 94 -2.96 -25.50 -18.22
N ARG A 95 -1.73 -25.80 -18.62
CA ARG A 95 -0.72 -26.41 -17.74
C ARG A 95 0.40 -25.41 -17.55
N ASP A 96 0.71 -25.11 -16.29
CA ASP A 96 1.81 -24.22 -15.95
C ASP A 96 3.19 -24.91 -16.08
N PRO A 97 4.30 -24.16 -15.95
CA PRO A 97 5.64 -24.74 -16.01
C PRO A 97 6.01 -25.75 -14.93
N LEU A 98 5.18 -25.87 -13.89
CA LEU A 98 5.37 -26.85 -12.82
C LEU A 98 4.52 -28.11 -13.02
N GLY A 99 3.71 -28.14 -14.09
CA GLY A 99 2.84 -29.25 -14.45
C GLY A 99 1.44 -29.19 -13.83
N TYR A 100 1.11 -28.12 -13.09
CA TYR A 100 -0.20 -27.93 -12.50
C TYR A 100 -1.22 -27.52 -13.58
N VAL A 101 -2.43 -28.08 -13.48
CA VAL A 101 -3.45 -27.97 -14.53
C VAL A 101 -4.68 -27.20 -14.06
N THR A 102 -5.04 -26.16 -14.79
CA THR A 102 -6.33 -25.49 -14.72
C THR A 102 -7.19 -25.90 -15.91
N SER A 103 -8.43 -26.30 -15.69
CA SER A 103 -9.36 -26.67 -16.78
C SER A 103 -10.56 -25.73 -16.84
N LEU A 104 -11.00 -25.44 -18.06
CA LEU A 104 -12.10 -24.53 -18.37
C LEU A 104 -13.13 -25.25 -19.22
N ALA A 105 -14.41 -25.13 -18.87
CA ALA A 105 -15.51 -25.67 -19.64
C ALA A 105 -16.54 -24.59 -19.98
N ARG A 106 -17.16 -24.76 -21.15
CA ARG A 106 -18.22 -23.91 -21.69
C ARG A 106 -19.42 -24.80 -21.96
N GLY A 107 -20.43 -24.74 -21.09
CA GLY A 107 -21.61 -25.60 -21.13
C GLY A 107 -22.87 -24.91 -21.62
N ASP A 108 -22.86 -23.57 -21.76
CA ASP A 108 -24.02 -22.81 -22.20
C ASP A 108 -24.06 -22.70 -23.73
N GLY A 109 -25.01 -23.42 -24.35
CA GLY A 109 -25.22 -23.38 -25.79
C GLY A 109 -25.72 -22.03 -26.32
N ASN A 110 -26.33 -21.19 -25.48
CA ASN A 110 -26.76 -19.84 -25.87
C ASN A 110 -25.58 -18.85 -25.87
N ASN A 111 -24.62 -19.05 -24.97
CA ASN A 111 -23.42 -18.23 -24.83
C ASN A 111 -22.14 -19.07 -24.97
N PRO A 112 -21.87 -19.68 -26.14
CA PRO A 112 -20.84 -20.71 -26.31
C PRO A 112 -19.40 -20.19 -26.14
N ALA A 113 -19.20 -18.87 -26.09
CA ALA A 113 -17.90 -18.25 -25.82
C ALA A 113 -17.60 -18.09 -24.32
N LEU A 114 -18.62 -18.07 -23.46
CA LEU A 114 -18.48 -17.77 -22.04
C LEU A 114 -18.12 -19.04 -21.25
N VAL A 115 -17.19 -18.89 -20.30
CA VAL A 115 -16.74 -19.98 -19.42
C VAL A 115 -17.77 -20.21 -18.32
N THR A 116 -18.33 -21.41 -18.26
CA THR A 116 -19.33 -21.78 -17.24
C THR A 116 -18.74 -22.55 -16.08
N ARG A 117 -17.51 -23.05 -16.21
CA ARG A 117 -16.80 -23.77 -15.14
C ARG A 117 -15.30 -23.63 -15.25
N VAL A 118 -14.64 -23.35 -14.14
CA VAL A 118 -13.17 -23.39 -13.98
C VAL A 118 -12.85 -24.36 -12.85
N GLN A 119 -11.89 -25.26 -13.08
CA GLN A 119 -11.35 -26.14 -12.04
C GLN A 119 -9.84 -25.92 -11.91
N PHE A 120 -9.41 -25.60 -10.70
CA PHE A 120 -8.03 -25.29 -10.34
C PHE A 120 -7.23 -26.56 -9.96
N PRO A 121 -5.88 -26.47 -9.96
CA PRO A 121 -4.99 -27.57 -9.59
C PRO A 121 -5.22 -28.16 -8.19
N ASP A 122 -5.68 -27.35 -7.23
CA ASP A 122 -5.97 -27.78 -5.86
C ASP A 122 -7.36 -28.43 -5.71
N GLY A 123 -8.08 -28.62 -6.82
CA GLY A 123 -9.40 -29.22 -6.86
C GLY A 123 -10.55 -28.24 -6.67
N ARG A 124 -10.28 -26.94 -6.46
CA ARG A 124 -11.32 -25.91 -6.37
C ARG A 124 -12.11 -25.81 -7.69
N ILE A 125 -13.42 -25.66 -7.61
CA ILE A 125 -14.32 -25.56 -8.77
C ILE A 125 -15.24 -24.34 -8.65
N LEU A 126 -15.07 -23.40 -9.58
CA LEU A 126 -15.97 -22.26 -9.78
C LEU A 126 -16.90 -22.51 -10.97
N GLY A 127 -18.19 -22.34 -10.77
CA GLY A 127 -19.22 -22.35 -11.82
C GLY A 127 -19.79 -20.95 -12.05
N ALA A 128 -20.17 -20.64 -13.28
CA ALA A 128 -20.83 -19.39 -13.66
C ALA A 128 -22.08 -19.66 -14.51
N VAL A 129 -23.14 -18.87 -14.28
CA VAL A 129 -24.39 -18.91 -15.05
C VAL A 129 -24.63 -17.54 -15.66
N TYR A 130 -25.08 -17.51 -16.92
CA TYR A 130 -25.33 -16.28 -17.67
C TYR A 130 -26.79 -16.22 -18.13
N ASN A 131 -27.32 -15.00 -18.27
CA ASN A 131 -28.64 -14.81 -18.89
C ASN A 131 -28.52 -14.88 -20.43
N THR A 132 -29.65 -14.72 -21.14
CA THR A 132 -29.72 -14.72 -22.61
C THR A 132 -28.98 -13.56 -23.28
N ARG A 133 -28.58 -12.53 -22.53
CA ARG A 133 -27.77 -11.40 -23.00
C ARG A 133 -26.28 -11.59 -22.72
N GLY A 134 -25.89 -12.68 -22.06
CA GLY A 134 -24.52 -12.94 -21.63
C GLY A 134 -24.12 -12.25 -20.32
N ASN A 135 -25.05 -11.62 -19.60
CA ASN A 135 -24.77 -11.01 -18.30
C ASN A 135 -24.69 -12.11 -17.23
N LEU A 136 -23.72 -11.98 -16.32
CA LEU A 136 -23.44 -12.95 -15.26
C LEU A 136 -24.56 -12.98 -14.22
N GLN A 137 -25.33 -14.07 -14.14
CA GLN A 137 -26.41 -14.23 -13.14
C GLN A 137 -25.92 -14.79 -11.82
N SER A 138 -24.94 -15.70 -11.83
CA SER A 138 -24.35 -16.22 -10.61
C SER A 138 -22.95 -16.78 -10.81
N VAL A 139 -22.19 -16.77 -9.72
CA VAL A 139 -20.92 -17.49 -9.58
C VAL A 139 -21.01 -18.36 -8.33
N THR A 140 -20.69 -19.65 -8.45
CA THR A 140 -20.75 -20.62 -7.35
C THR A 140 -19.39 -21.28 -7.18
N ASP A 141 -18.81 -21.19 -5.98
CA ASP A 141 -17.72 -22.08 -5.55
C ASP A 141 -18.34 -23.35 -4.95
N SER A 142 -18.28 -24.46 -5.68
CA SER A 142 -18.88 -25.73 -5.26
C SER A 142 -18.04 -26.52 -4.25
N THR A 143 -16.82 -26.05 -4.00
CA THR A 143 -15.78 -26.74 -3.24
C THR A 143 -15.29 -25.94 -2.04
N TYR A 144 -16.05 -24.93 -1.62
CA TYR A 144 -15.67 -24.07 -0.50
C TYR A 144 -15.52 -24.88 0.79
N GLN A 145 -14.40 -24.73 1.50
CA GLN A 145 -14.09 -25.49 2.72
C GLN A 145 -13.85 -24.66 3.97
N GLY A 146 -13.97 -23.32 3.90
CA GLY A 146 -13.64 -22.46 5.04
C GLY A 146 -14.45 -22.72 6.31
N THR A 147 -15.66 -23.30 6.21
CA THR A 147 -16.47 -23.75 7.37
C THR A 147 -15.98 -25.05 8.02
N GLY A 148 -14.92 -25.67 7.48
CA GLY A 148 -14.42 -26.98 7.91
C GLY A 148 -15.12 -28.17 7.21
N THR A 149 -16.16 -27.91 6.42
CA THR A 149 -16.88 -28.87 5.59
C THR A 149 -17.01 -28.32 4.17
N THR A 150 -17.03 -29.22 3.17
CA THR A 150 -17.22 -28.79 1.77
C THR A 150 -18.68 -28.45 1.53
N GLN A 151 -18.95 -27.26 1.00
CA GLN A 151 -20.31 -26.83 0.64
C GLN A 151 -20.29 -25.79 -0.49
N PRO A 152 -21.39 -25.64 -1.25
CA PRO A 152 -21.46 -24.62 -2.29
C PRO A 152 -21.70 -23.22 -1.71
N VAL A 153 -20.99 -22.22 -2.25
CA VAL A 153 -21.13 -20.80 -1.90
C VAL A 153 -21.39 -19.99 -3.16
N THR A 154 -22.46 -19.20 -3.19
CA THR A 154 -22.94 -18.52 -4.40
C THR A 154 -23.01 -17.01 -4.21
N THR A 155 -22.54 -16.26 -5.20
CA THR A 155 -22.88 -14.85 -5.43
C THR A 155 -23.84 -14.77 -6.60
N SER A 156 -24.91 -13.98 -6.50
CA SER A 156 -25.91 -13.82 -7.56
C SER A 156 -26.18 -12.36 -7.90
N TYR A 157 -26.57 -12.13 -9.15
CA TYR A 157 -26.79 -10.82 -9.73
C TYR A 157 -28.19 -10.80 -10.36
N VAL A 158 -28.98 -9.81 -9.98
CA VAL A 158 -30.31 -9.57 -10.54
C VAL A 158 -30.23 -8.38 -11.47
N TYR A 159 -30.79 -8.59 -12.66
CA TYR A 159 -30.98 -7.59 -13.70
C TYR A 159 -32.49 -7.37 -13.85
N GLY A 160 -32.93 -6.21 -14.33
CA GLY A 160 -34.36 -5.99 -14.53
C GLY A 160 -34.81 -4.54 -14.64
N ASP A 161 -33.89 -3.57 -14.61
CA ASP A 161 -34.24 -2.21 -15.02
C ASP A 161 -34.33 -2.15 -16.55
N ALA A 162 -35.48 -1.71 -17.07
CA ALA A 162 -35.72 -1.65 -18.51
C ALA A 162 -34.81 -0.61 -19.21
N ASN A 163 -34.35 0.41 -18.48
CA ASN A 163 -33.50 1.48 -19.01
C ASN A 163 -32.01 1.09 -18.98
N VAL A 164 -31.61 0.23 -18.05
CA VAL A 164 -30.24 -0.29 -17.91
C VAL A 164 -30.20 -1.82 -17.77
N PRO A 165 -30.64 -2.55 -18.80
CA PRO A 165 -30.87 -3.99 -18.70
C PRO A 165 -29.61 -4.84 -18.49
N ASP A 166 -28.42 -4.27 -18.72
CA ASP A 166 -27.13 -4.95 -18.55
C ASP A 166 -26.39 -4.53 -17.27
N SER A 167 -27.01 -3.65 -16.47
CA SER A 167 -26.49 -3.22 -15.17
C SER A 167 -27.21 -3.94 -14.03
N PRO A 168 -26.49 -4.52 -13.05
CA PRO A 168 -27.12 -5.25 -11.95
C PRO A 168 -27.84 -4.28 -11.00
N THR A 169 -29.07 -4.60 -10.61
CA THR A 169 -29.87 -3.83 -9.63
C THR A 169 -29.79 -4.43 -8.22
N SER A 170 -29.41 -5.70 -8.12
CA SER A 170 -29.13 -6.38 -6.84
C SER A 170 -27.94 -7.31 -7.01
N ILE A 171 -26.97 -7.18 -6.12
CA ILE A 171 -25.82 -8.08 -5.98
C ILE A 171 -25.98 -8.76 -4.62
N ARG A 172 -26.18 -10.08 -4.62
CA ARG A 172 -26.34 -10.87 -3.40
C ARG A 172 -25.13 -11.79 -3.23
N GLY A 173 -24.24 -11.41 -2.33
CA GLY A 173 -23.15 -12.26 -1.89
C GLY A 173 -23.62 -13.35 -0.92
N PRO A 174 -22.71 -14.21 -0.45
CA PRO A 174 -23.04 -15.30 0.46
C PRO A 174 -23.63 -14.86 1.79
N VAL A 175 -23.19 -13.69 2.30
CA VAL A 175 -23.58 -13.16 3.60
C VAL A 175 -24.16 -11.76 3.52
N ASP A 176 -24.15 -11.13 2.34
CA ASP A 176 -24.53 -9.75 2.15
C ASP A 176 -25.29 -9.45 0.86
N THR A 177 -25.92 -8.27 0.81
CA THR A 177 -26.66 -7.80 -0.36
C THR A 177 -26.45 -6.32 -0.54
N THR A 178 -26.20 -5.92 -1.78
CA THR A 178 -26.12 -4.53 -2.21
C THR A 178 -27.16 -4.29 -3.28
N LEU A 179 -27.91 -3.20 -3.15
CA LEU A 179 -28.88 -2.74 -4.14
C LEU A 179 -28.32 -1.54 -4.87
N VAL A 180 -28.56 -1.45 -6.18
CA VAL A 180 -28.10 -0.36 -7.03
C VAL A 180 -29.27 0.20 -7.82
N ALA A 181 -29.46 1.52 -7.77
CA ALA A 181 -30.38 2.25 -8.64
C ALA A 181 -29.60 3.08 -9.67
N TYR A 182 -30.25 3.41 -10.78
CA TYR A 182 -29.62 4.09 -11.92
C TYR A 182 -30.43 5.27 -12.41
N ASP A 183 -29.77 6.22 -13.07
CA ASP A 183 -30.40 7.31 -13.80
C ASP A 183 -30.97 6.75 -15.12
N PRO A 184 -32.26 6.95 -15.42
CA PRO A 184 -32.89 6.37 -16.61
C PRO A 184 -32.40 6.98 -17.93
N SER A 185 -31.78 8.17 -17.90
CA SER A 185 -31.31 8.89 -19.09
C SER A 185 -29.81 8.78 -19.35
N LEU A 186 -29.03 8.56 -18.29
CA LEU A 186 -27.56 8.45 -18.33
C LEU A 186 -27.08 7.02 -18.18
N GLY A 187 -27.88 6.14 -17.57
CA GLY A 187 -27.50 4.78 -17.24
C GLY A 187 -26.44 4.66 -16.14
N LEU A 188 -26.17 5.76 -15.42
CA LEU A 188 -25.18 5.84 -14.35
C LEU A 188 -25.84 5.52 -13.00
N ALA A 189 -25.10 4.90 -12.08
CA ALA A 189 -25.63 4.51 -10.77
C ALA A 189 -25.92 5.75 -9.90
N THR A 190 -27.13 5.88 -9.36
CA THR A 190 -27.58 7.02 -8.55
C THR A 190 -27.68 6.72 -7.07
N LEU A 191 -27.77 5.45 -6.69
CA LEU A 191 -27.87 5.04 -5.29
C LEU A 191 -27.31 3.65 -5.10
N PHE A 192 -26.42 3.51 -4.14
CA PHE A 192 -26.04 2.23 -3.57
C PHE A 192 -26.69 2.11 -2.19
N THR A 193 -27.35 0.98 -1.94
CA THR A 193 -27.84 0.62 -0.60
C THR A 193 -27.10 -0.64 -0.15
N ALA A 194 -26.22 -0.47 0.83
CA ALA A 194 -25.47 -1.57 1.42
C ALA A 194 -26.36 -2.42 2.34
N GLN A 195 -25.89 -3.62 2.66
CA GLN A 195 -26.51 -4.42 3.71
C GLN A 195 -26.49 -3.65 5.04
N GLY A 196 -27.60 -3.67 5.77
CA GLY A 196 -27.80 -2.84 6.96
C GLY A 196 -28.44 -1.47 6.66
N GLY A 197 -28.67 -1.13 5.38
CA GLY A 197 -29.50 -0.01 4.97
C GLY A 197 -28.76 1.32 4.77
N HIS A 198 -27.43 1.36 4.94
CA HIS A 198 -26.66 2.56 4.61
C HIS A 198 -26.74 2.88 3.11
N ARG A 199 -26.85 4.18 2.80
CA ARG A 199 -27.12 4.70 1.48
C ARG A 199 -26.07 5.72 1.06
N THR A 200 -25.46 5.48 -0.09
CA THR A 200 -24.58 6.42 -0.78
C THR A 200 -25.24 6.80 -2.10
N ALA A 201 -25.63 8.07 -2.21
CA ALA A 201 -26.30 8.60 -3.39
C ALA A 201 -25.32 9.40 -4.26
N PHE A 202 -25.50 9.31 -5.57
CA PHE A 202 -24.69 9.97 -6.59
C PHE A 202 -25.61 10.85 -7.43
N GLN A 203 -25.25 12.13 -7.57
CA GLN A 203 -25.97 13.06 -8.44
C GLN A 203 -25.07 13.49 -9.58
N TYR A 204 -25.64 13.62 -10.77
CA TYR A 204 -24.91 13.99 -11.98
C TYR A 204 -25.44 15.29 -12.55
N PHE A 205 -24.59 16.03 -13.25
CA PHE A 205 -25.06 17.13 -14.09
C PHE A 205 -25.92 16.57 -15.23
N THR A 206 -27.10 17.15 -15.43
CA THR A 206 -28.11 16.64 -16.39
C THR A 206 -28.11 17.36 -17.73
N SER A 207 -27.39 18.48 -17.86
CA SER A 207 -27.35 19.31 -19.06
C SER A 207 -26.01 20.02 -19.25
N GLY A 208 -25.79 20.61 -20.43
CA GLY A 208 -24.56 21.34 -20.75
C GLY A 208 -23.35 20.45 -21.05
N ALA A 209 -22.17 21.07 -21.14
CA ALA A 209 -20.91 20.39 -21.45
C ALA A 209 -20.46 19.40 -20.35
N THR A 210 -21.01 19.51 -19.14
CA THR A 210 -20.72 18.64 -17.99
C THR A 210 -21.74 17.51 -17.82
N ARG A 211 -22.71 17.34 -18.73
CA ARG A 211 -23.74 16.29 -18.63
C ARG A 211 -23.08 14.92 -18.43
N GLY A 212 -23.52 14.20 -17.39
CA GLY A 212 -22.98 12.89 -17.01
C GLY A 212 -21.80 12.93 -16.04
N LEU A 213 -21.24 14.11 -15.76
CA LEU A 213 -20.21 14.26 -14.73
C LEU A 213 -20.84 14.30 -13.32
N LEU A 214 -20.13 13.73 -12.35
CA LEU A 214 -20.59 13.59 -10.97
C LEU A 214 -20.63 14.97 -10.29
N SER A 215 -21.78 15.43 -9.84
CA SER A 215 -21.95 16.71 -9.14
C SER A 215 -21.80 16.57 -7.63
N THR A 216 -22.46 15.58 -7.03
CA THR A 216 -22.41 15.34 -5.59
C THR A 216 -22.39 13.86 -5.24
N VAL A 217 -21.77 13.54 -4.11
CA VAL A 217 -21.90 12.25 -3.41
C VAL A 217 -22.47 12.54 -2.04
N THR A 218 -23.53 11.82 -1.66
CA THR A 218 -24.19 11.97 -0.35
C THR A 218 -24.23 10.66 0.41
N ASP A 219 -23.50 10.59 1.52
CA ASP A 219 -23.57 9.49 2.48
C ASP A 219 -24.62 9.80 3.55
N SER A 220 -25.63 8.96 3.64
CA SER A 220 -26.82 9.25 4.45
C SER A 220 -26.73 8.72 5.88
N ALA A 221 -27.25 9.52 6.82
CA ALA A 221 -27.41 9.19 8.23
C ALA A 221 -26.11 8.76 8.92
N VAL A 222 -25.02 9.48 8.64
CA VAL A 222 -23.71 9.24 9.24
C VAL A 222 -23.63 9.93 10.60
N SER A 223 -23.08 9.23 11.59
CA SER A 223 -22.84 9.81 12.91
C SER A 223 -21.69 10.83 12.85
N VAL A 224 -21.97 12.05 13.29
CA VAL A 224 -21.02 13.16 13.39
C VAL A 224 -21.00 13.67 14.82
N VAL A 225 -19.81 13.78 15.40
CA VAL A 225 -19.63 14.30 16.75
C VAL A 225 -19.46 15.83 16.72
N ASP A 226 -20.14 16.50 17.65
CA ASP A 226 -19.83 17.85 18.06
C ASP A 226 -18.97 17.75 19.33
N THR A 227 -17.69 18.10 19.24
CA THR A 227 -16.76 18.05 20.39
C THR A 227 -17.00 19.16 21.40
N MET A 228 -17.68 20.25 21.04
CA MET A 228 -18.01 21.33 21.97
C MET A 228 -19.26 20.98 22.78
N GLN A 229 -20.26 20.38 22.13
CA GLN A 229 -21.51 19.99 22.77
C GLN A 229 -21.51 18.57 23.34
N TRP A 230 -20.49 17.76 23.02
CA TRP A 230 -20.36 16.37 23.47
C TRP A 230 -21.51 15.47 23.02
N THR A 231 -22.10 15.79 21.88
CA THR A 231 -23.23 15.07 21.30
C THR A 231 -22.86 14.48 19.96
N LYS A 232 -23.55 13.39 19.59
CA LYS A 232 -23.52 12.85 18.24
C LYS A 232 -24.83 13.21 17.56
N SER A 233 -24.76 13.64 16.31
CA SER A 233 -25.91 13.88 15.44
C SER A 233 -25.82 13.01 14.21
N SER A 234 -26.97 12.63 13.66
CA SER A 234 -27.04 11.93 12.37
C SER A 234 -27.13 12.98 11.26
N GLN A 235 -26.19 12.95 10.33
CA GLN A 235 -26.07 13.93 9.25
C GLN A 235 -25.98 13.25 7.88
N HIS A 236 -26.37 13.98 6.83
CA HIS A 236 -26.05 13.63 5.45
C HIS A 236 -24.75 14.32 5.06
N LEU A 237 -23.71 13.54 4.77
CA LEU A 237 -22.40 14.07 4.40
C LEU A 237 -22.37 14.27 2.89
N ILE A 238 -22.14 15.50 2.43
CA ILE A 238 -22.21 15.87 1.01
C ILE A 238 -20.83 16.30 0.54
N THR A 239 -20.26 15.55 -0.41
CA THR A 239 -19.08 15.97 -1.17
C THR A 239 -19.53 16.53 -2.50
N GLN A 240 -18.98 17.68 -2.91
CA GLN A 240 -19.38 18.37 -4.16
C GLN A 240 -18.19 18.52 -5.10
N PHE A 241 -18.47 18.42 -6.39
CA PHE A 241 -17.48 18.49 -7.47
C PHE A 241 -17.86 19.59 -8.46
N ALA A 242 -16.89 20.43 -8.79
CA ALA A 242 -17.00 21.43 -9.84
C ALA A 242 -15.98 21.13 -10.94
N TYR A 243 -16.36 21.42 -12.18
CA TYR A 243 -15.58 21.12 -13.37
C TYR A 243 -15.26 22.39 -14.16
N ASP A 244 -14.15 22.38 -14.88
CA ASP A 244 -13.88 23.36 -15.92
C ASP A 244 -14.74 23.09 -17.17
N ALA A 245 -14.67 23.97 -18.17
CA ALA A 245 -15.44 23.85 -19.41
C ALA A 245 -15.11 22.61 -20.26
N TRP A 246 -14.06 21.87 -19.91
CA TRP A 246 -13.62 20.64 -20.58
C TRP A 246 -13.94 19.39 -19.77
N GLY A 247 -14.64 19.53 -18.63
CA GLY A 247 -15.03 18.42 -17.79
C GLY A 247 -13.94 17.92 -16.87
N ASN A 248 -12.85 18.67 -16.65
CA ASN A 248 -11.85 18.33 -15.64
C ASN A 248 -12.23 18.91 -14.28
N ASP A 249 -11.94 18.20 -13.20
CA ASP A 249 -12.13 18.72 -11.84
C ASP A 249 -11.37 20.04 -11.66
N SER A 250 -12.09 21.04 -11.14
CA SER A 250 -11.57 22.36 -10.79
C SER A 250 -11.65 22.64 -9.29
N VAL A 251 -12.72 22.18 -8.62
CA VAL A 251 -12.89 22.32 -7.17
C VAL A 251 -13.56 21.08 -6.61
N ILE A 252 -13.01 20.56 -5.52
CA ILE A 252 -13.64 19.53 -4.69
C ILE A 252 -13.97 20.15 -3.33
N THR A 253 -15.23 20.07 -2.91
CA THR A 253 -15.70 20.60 -1.62
C THR A 253 -16.10 19.46 -0.71
N SER A 254 -15.50 19.38 0.48
CA SER A 254 -15.80 18.34 1.47
C SER A 254 -17.13 18.61 2.20
N PRO A 255 -17.65 17.64 2.98
CA PRO A 255 -18.82 17.84 3.84
C PRO A 255 -18.72 19.00 4.84
N LYS A 256 -17.51 19.41 5.24
CA LYS A 256 -17.28 20.60 6.09
C LYS A 256 -17.13 21.91 5.30
N ASN A 257 -17.40 21.89 3.99
CA ASN A 257 -17.28 23.02 3.07
C ASN A 257 -15.84 23.55 2.89
N VAL A 258 -14.82 22.74 3.21
CA VAL A 258 -13.43 23.07 2.86
C VAL A 258 -13.12 22.63 1.43
N LYS A 259 -12.21 23.33 0.75
CA LYS A 259 -12.05 23.23 -0.71
C LYS A 259 -10.63 22.85 -1.11
N THR A 260 -10.52 21.88 -2.01
CA THR A 260 -9.31 21.65 -2.80
C THR A 260 -9.52 22.27 -4.18
N GLU A 261 -8.60 23.11 -4.63
CA GLU A 261 -8.69 23.80 -5.92
C GLU A 261 -7.59 23.32 -6.87
N ILE A 262 -7.96 23.02 -8.11
CA ILE A 262 -7.06 22.50 -9.15
C ILE A 262 -7.10 23.46 -10.32
N LEU A 263 -5.99 24.14 -10.58
CA LEU A 263 -5.83 25.00 -11.75
C LEU A 263 -4.96 24.32 -12.80
N ARG A 264 -5.42 24.37 -14.04
CA ARG A 264 -4.79 23.68 -15.18
C ARG A 264 -4.16 24.66 -16.16
N ASP A 265 -3.12 24.20 -16.85
CA ASP A 265 -2.51 24.95 -17.95
C ASP A 265 -3.33 24.84 -19.25
N SER A 266 -2.85 25.46 -20.33
CA SER A 266 -3.49 25.41 -21.66
C SER A 266 -3.59 23.99 -22.25
N TYR A 267 -2.79 23.05 -21.73
CA TYR A 267 -2.77 21.64 -22.13
C TYR A 267 -3.61 20.74 -21.21
N ARG A 268 -4.43 21.32 -20.32
CA ARG A 268 -5.32 20.62 -19.36
C ARG A 268 -4.61 19.87 -18.23
N ARG A 269 -3.34 20.19 -18.01
CA ARG A 269 -2.53 19.54 -16.98
C ARG A 269 -2.57 20.35 -15.70
N PRO A 270 -2.59 19.74 -14.52
CA PRO A 270 -2.51 20.48 -13.27
C PRO A 270 -1.27 21.38 -13.28
N ARG A 271 -1.47 22.70 -13.22
CA ARG A 271 -0.40 23.68 -13.08
C ARG A 271 -0.13 23.94 -11.61
N PHE A 272 -1.17 24.10 -10.81
CA PHE A 272 -1.04 24.12 -9.36
C PHE A 272 -2.30 23.64 -8.66
N VAL A 273 -2.11 23.09 -7.47
CA VAL A 273 -3.16 22.64 -6.56
C VAL A 273 -3.07 23.48 -5.29
N ARG A 274 -4.23 23.91 -4.78
CA ARG A 274 -4.36 24.45 -3.42
C ARG A 274 -5.07 23.45 -2.55
N ASP A 275 -4.45 23.15 -1.41
CA ASP A 275 -5.09 22.37 -0.36
C ASP A 275 -6.18 23.19 0.36
N PRO A 276 -7.02 22.56 1.19
CA PRO A 276 -7.96 23.23 2.09
C PRO A 276 -7.37 24.36 2.95
N MET A 277 -6.09 24.30 3.31
CA MET A 277 -5.38 25.37 4.02
C MET A 277 -4.87 26.50 3.11
N ARG A 278 -5.11 26.40 1.80
CA ARG A 278 -4.69 27.30 0.72
C ARG A 278 -3.20 27.24 0.37
N HIS A 279 -2.42 26.33 0.95
CA HIS A 279 -1.05 26.13 0.54
C HIS A 279 -1.00 25.67 -0.90
N ARG A 280 -0.01 26.17 -1.64
CA ARG A 280 0.08 26.00 -3.08
C ARG A 280 1.20 25.02 -3.45
N THR A 281 0.86 24.02 -4.25
CA THR A 281 1.82 23.14 -4.92
C THR A 281 1.77 23.34 -6.42
N ASP A 282 2.87 23.80 -7.03
CA ASP A 282 2.99 23.92 -8.50
C ASP A 282 3.63 22.67 -9.10
N TYR A 283 3.19 22.35 -10.31
CA TYR A 283 3.73 21.31 -11.17
C TYR A 283 4.23 21.94 -12.48
N ALA A 284 5.45 21.62 -12.85
CA ALA A 284 6.02 21.93 -14.16
C ALA A 284 6.34 20.64 -14.91
N TYR A 285 6.34 20.74 -16.23
CA TYR A 285 6.40 19.60 -17.13
C TYR A 285 7.42 19.84 -18.21
N ASP A 286 8.08 18.75 -18.62
CA ASP A 286 8.93 18.74 -19.79
C ASP A 286 8.11 18.73 -21.10
N LEU A 287 8.82 18.73 -22.24
CA LEU A 287 8.24 18.70 -23.58
C LEU A 287 7.50 17.40 -23.92
N LEU A 288 7.75 16.32 -23.15
CA LEU A 288 7.09 15.02 -23.31
C LEU A 288 5.91 14.85 -22.35
N ASN A 289 5.48 15.93 -21.71
CA ASN A 289 4.36 15.94 -20.78
C ASN A 289 4.59 15.14 -19.49
N ARG A 290 5.82 15.12 -18.99
CA ARG A 290 6.19 14.47 -17.71
C ARG A 290 6.56 15.52 -16.69
N ILE A 291 6.28 15.28 -15.41
CA ILE A 291 6.55 16.25 -14.33
C ILE A 291 8.06 16.34 -14.10
N ASP A 292 8.69 17.46 -14.44
CA ASP A 292 10.12 17.66 -14.18
C ASP A 292 10.38 18.37 -12.86
N THR A 293 9.36 19.06 -12.33
CA THR A 293 9.53 19.96 -11.19
C THR A 293 8.26 20.05 -10.37
N VAL A 294 8.42 19.96 -9.04
CA VAL A 294 7.36 20.25 -8.07
C VAL A 294 7.83 21.34 -7.12
N LYS A 295 7.01 22.37 -6.92
CA LYS A 295 7.31 23.48 -5.99
C LYS A 295 6.23 23.54 -4.93
N VAL A 296 6.62 23.41 -3.67
CA VAL A 296 5.73 23.66 -2.53
C VAL A 296 6.01 25.04 -2.00
N TYR A 297 4.99 25.89 -2.00
CA TYR A 297 5.02 27.22 -1.41
C TYR A 297 4.43 27.15 -0.01
N ASP A 298 5.06 27.88 0.90
CA ASP A 298 4.56 28.10 2.25
C ASP A 298 4.41 29.60 2.41
N ASP A 299 3.19 30.01 2.76
CA ASP A 299 2.77 31.40 2.88
C ASP A 299 3.52 32.14 4.01
N THR A 300 4.33 31.43 4.80
CA THR A 300 5.17 31.96 5.88
C THR A 300 6.66 32.07 5.53
N LEU A 301 7.13 31.62 4.35
CA LEU A 301 8.56 31.51 4.08
C LEU A 301 9.26 32.82 3.67
N LEU A 302 10.23 33.21 4.51
CA LEU A 302 11.35 34.12 4.17
C LEU A 302 12.31 33.54 3.10
N ASN A 303 12.22 32.24 2.77
CA ASN A 303 13.26 31.48 2.05
C ASN A 303 12.86 30.90 0.67
N GLY A 304 11.73 31.34 0.08
CA GLY A 304 11.29 30.88 -1.25
C GLY A 304 10.72 29.45 -1.29
N PRO A 305 10.25 28.96 -2.46
CA PRO A 305 9.59 27.67 -2.57
C PRO A 305 10.55 26.47 -2.43
N LYS A 306 10.08 25.39 -1.80
CA LYS A 306 10.82 24.12 -1.70
C LYS A 306 10.70 23.37 -3.03
N LEU A 307 11.84 23.13 -3.70
CA LEU A 307 11.92 22.60 -5.06
C LEU A 307 12.29 21.11 -5.08
N THR A 308 11.47 20.26 -5.70
CA THR A 308 11.85 18.88 -6.06
C THR A 308 12.00 18.79 -7.58
N GLN A 309 13.04 18.12 -8.06
CA GLN A 309 13.33 17.97 -9.48
C GLN A 309 13.42 16.51 -9.89
N TYR A 310 12.90 16.23 -11.08
CA TYR A 310 12.87 14.91 -11.70
C TYR A 310 13.55 14.99 -13.06
N PHE A 311 14.43 14.03 -13.31
CA PHE A 311 15.08 13.84 -14.59
C PHE A 311 14.73 12.46 -15.11
N TYR A 312 14.71 12.35 -16.43
CA TYR A 312 14.21 11.17 -17.09
C TYR A 312 15.21 10.65 -18.12
N SER A 313 15.29 9.33 -18.20
CA SER A 313 16.00 8.62 -19.24
C SER A 313 15.39 8.89 -20.64
N PRO A 314 16.13 8.59 -21.72
CA PRO A 314 15.62 8.69 -23.08
C PRO A 314 14.38 7.82 -23.35
N THR A 315 14.18 6.74 -22.59
CA THR A 315 13.05 5.82 -22.77
C THR A 315 11.78 6.24 -22.04
N GLY A 316 11.87 7.18 -21.08
CA GLY A 316 10.69 7.66 -20.36
C GLY A 316 10.77 7.55 -18.84
N THR A 317 11.68 6.74 -18.31
CA THR A 317 11.76 6.41 -16.88
C THR A 317 12.50 7.48 -16.08
N ILE A 318 12.21 7.62 -14.79
CA ILE A 318 12.90 8.59 -13.91
C ILE A 318 14.33 8.13 -13.68
N ASP A 319 15.33 8.86 -14.15
CA ASP A 319 16.74 8.50 -13.92
C ASP A 319 17.35 9.21 -12.72
N THR A 320 16.84 10.36 -12.30
CA THR A 320 17.39 11.13 -11.20
C THR A 320 16.28 11.89 -10.48
N VAL A 321 16.34 11.89 -9.16
CA VAL A 321 15.50 12.74 -8.31
C VAL A 321 16.40 13.58 -7.41
N LEU A 322 16.09 14.87 -7.32
CA LEU A 322 16.71 15.81 -6.40
C LEU A 322 15.66 16.36 -5.44
N ASP A 323 15.95 16.28 -4.15
CA ASP A 323 15.15 16.96 -3.13
C ASP A 323 15.52 18.46 -3.02
N PRO A 324 14.82 19.25 -2.17
CA PRO A 324 15.10 20.68 -2.03
C PRO A 324 16.46 21.07 -1.42
N ARG A 325 17.28 20.12 -0.92
CA ARG A 325 18.69 20.33 -0.56
C ARG A 325 19.65 19.76 -1.61
N LEU A 326 19.13 19.30 -2.74
CA LEU A 326 19.88 18.61 -3.79
C LEU A 326 20.46 17.27 -3.31
N VAL A 327 19.82 16.63 -2.33
CA VAL A 327 20.08 15.22 -2.01
C VAL A 327 19.62 14.42 -3.22
N MET A 328 20.54 13.63 -3.78
CA MET A 328 20.35 12.95 -5.05
C MET A 328 20.03 11.48 -4.83
N ARG A 329 19.13 10.96 -5.66
CA ARG A 329 19.04 9.53 -5.96
C ARG A 329 19.03 9.35 -7.46
N ARG A 330 19.88 8.46 -8.00
CA ARG A 330 20.02 8.25 -9.45
C ARG A 330 19.94 6.78 -9.80
N TRP A 331 19.27 6.45 -10.88
CA TRP A 331 19.16 5.11 -11.44
C TRP A 331 19.72 5.06 -12.85
N THR A 332 20.21 3.88 -13.23
CA THR A 332 20.42 3.53 -14.64
C THR A 332 19.62 2.29 -14.97
N TYR A 333 19.30 2.13 -16.24
CA TYR A 333 18.37 1.14 -16.73
C TYR A 333 19.02 0.27 -17.79
N ASP A 334 18.62 -0.98 -17.85
CA ASP A 334 18.86 -1.80 -19.03
C ASP A 334 17.87 -1.44 -20.15
N ALA A 335 17.99 -2.13 -21.28
CA ALA A 335 17.16 -1.88 -22.46
C ALA A 335 15.67 -2.27 -22.24
N ALA A 336 15.36 -3.04 -21.19
CA ALA A 336 14.00 -3.37 -20.78
C ALA A 336 13.41 -2.36 -19.78
N ASP A 337 14.08 -1.23 -19.52
CA ASP A 337 13.71 -0.22 -18.52
C ASP A 337 13.71 -0.74 -17.07
N ARG A 338 14.47 -1.80 -16.79
CA ARG A 338 14.65 -2.30 -15.42
C ARG A 338 15.83 -1.58 -14.77
N PRO A 339 15.72 -1.13 -13.50
CA PRO A 339 16.81 -0.42 -12.83
C PRO A 339 17.96 -1.40 -12.53
N ILE A 340 19.12 -1.20 -13.14
CA ILE A 340 20.32 -2.04 -12.95
C ILE A 340 21.33 -1.42 -11.98
N THR A 341 21.30 -0.11 -11.80
CA THR A 341 22.07 0.57 -10.74
C THR A 341 21.20 1.56 -10.01
N MET A 342 21.52 1.76 -8.74
CA MET A 342 21.08 2.90 -7.96
C MET A 342 22.31 3.56 -7.34
N ILE A 343 22.42 4.88 -7.44
CA ILE A 343 23.47 5.69 -6.83
C ILE A 343 22.82 6.56 -5.77
N ASP A 344 23.35 6.49 -4.55
CA ASP A 344 22.88 7.28 -3.42
C ASP A 344 23.46 8.70 -3.38
N ASP A 345 23.04 9.45 -2.37
CA ASP A 345 23.41 10.82 -2.07
C ASP A 345 24.91 11.01 -1.73
N MET A 346 25.58 9.92 -1.37
CA MET A 346 27.01 9.86 -1.07
C MET A 346 27.85 9.31 -2.24
N GLY A 347 27.22 8.99 -3.38
CA GLY A 347 27.88 8.41 -4.56
C GLY A 347 28.12 6.90 -4.48
N ASN A 348 27.62 6.22 -3.44
CA ASN A 348 27.72 4.77 -3.34
C ASN A 348 26.74 4.12 -4.30
N THR A 349 27.16 3.03 -4.93
CA THR A 349 26.36 2.35 -5.95
C THR A 349 25.90 0.97 -5.49
N GLU A 350 24.61 0.73 -5.67
CA GLU A 350 23.98 -0.59 -5.62
C GLU A 350 23.78 -1.11 -7.03
N TYR A 351 23.97 -2.42 -7.24
CA TYR A 351 23.82 -3.08 -8.54
C TYR A 351 22.78 -4.18 -8.47
N ARG A 352 21.81 -4.15 -9.38
CA ARG A 352 20.79 -5.18 -9.58
C ARG A 352 21.12 -5.96 -10.84
N TYR A 353 21.06 -7.29 -10.73
CA TYR A 353 21.25 -8.20 -11.85
C TYR A 353 19.96 -8.99 -12.05
N PHE A 354 19.48 -9.00 -13.28
CA PHE A 354 18.28 -9.74 -13.66
C PHE A 354 18.66 -10.98 -14.45
N ASN A 355 17.96 -12.08 -14.23
CA ASN A 355 18.08 -13.25 -15.08
C ASN A 355 17.32 -13.04 -16.41
N ARG A 356 17.44 -14.04 -17.30
CA ARG A 356 16.78 -14.05 -18.61
C ARG A 356 15.26 -13.92 -18.54
N GLY A 357 14.66 -14.38 -17.46
CA GLY A 357 13.22 -14.32 -17.19
C GLY A 357 12.72 -12.98 -16.68
N GLY A 358 13.56 -11.94 -16.57
CA GLY A 358 13.12 -10.66 -16.02
C GLY A 358 13.28 -10.53 -14.51
N LEU A 359 13.63 -11.62 -13.81
CA LEU A 359 13.57 -11.72 -12.35
C LEU A 359 14.89 -11.28 -11.73
N LEU A 360 14.84 -10.65 -10.55
CA LEU A 360 16.02 -10.16 -9.83
C LEU A 360 16.87 -11.34 -9.32
N ASP A 361 17.92 -11.69 -10.06
CA ASP A 361 18.85 -12.77 -9.72
C ASP A 361 19.72 -12.42 -8.51
N SER A 362 20.32 -11.24 -8.53
CA SER A 362 21.19 -10.83 -7.44
C SER A 362 21.23 -9.31 -7.24
N LEU A 363 21.52 -8.92 -6.00
CA LEU A 363 21.74 -7.55 -5.60
C LEU A 363 23.11 -7.43 -4.96
N LYS A 364 23.98 -6.58 -5.52
CA LYS A 364 25.18 -6.11 -4.84
C LYS A 364 24.85 -4.79 -4.15
N THR A 365 24.75 -4.83 -2.82
CA THR A 365 24.51 -3.66 -1.96
C THR A 365 25.67 -2.66 -2.04
N ARG A 366 25.47 -1.44 -1.50
CA ARG A 366 26.53 -0.42 -1.38
C ARG A 366 27.70 -0.86 -0.51
N LEU A 367 27.47 -1.78 0.44
CA LEU A 367 28.51 -2.47 1.22
C LEU A 367 29.27 -3.55 0.43
N SER A 368 29.00 -3.74 -0.86
CA SER A 368 29.52 -4.82 -1.71
C SER A 368 29.10 -6.24 -1.32
N HIS A 369 28.20 -6.40 -0.35
CA HIS A 369 27.54 -7.69 -0.08
C HIS A 369 26.64 -8.08 -1.25
N VAL A 370 26.68 -9.35 -1.66
CA VAL A 370 25.85 -9.91 -2.73
C VAL A 370 24.74 -10.78 -2.15
N ILE A 371 23.51 -10.31 -2.30
CA ILE A 371 22.29 -11.05 -2.00
C ILE A 371 21.89 -11.81 -3.27
N LYS A 372 21.56 -13.09 -3.15
CA LYS A 372 21.21 -13.95 -4.30
C LYS A 372 19.82 -14.53 -4.17
N ASN A 373 19.07 -14.53 -5.25
CA ASN A 373 17.76 -15.14 -5.35
C ASN A 373 17.80 -16.34 -6.29
N THR A 374 16.91 -17.32 -6.05
CA THR A 374 16.62 -18.38 -7.02
C THR A 374 15.12 -18.54 -7.16
N TYR A 375 14.68 -18.99 -8.33
CA TYR A 375 13.28 -19.05 -8.71
C TYR A 375 12.92 -20.42 -9.28
N ASP A 376 11.69 -20.88 -9.03
CA ASP A 376 11.18 -22.07 -9.71
C ASP A 376 10.80 -21.79 -11.17
N ALA A 377 10.35 -22.84 -11.89
CA ALA A 377 9.96 -22.75 -13.30
C ALA A 377 8.80 -21.78 -13.57
N ALA A 378 7.94 -21.52 -12.59
CA ALA A 378 6.84 -20.54 -12.70
C ALA A 378 7.27 -19.12 -12.30
N GLY A 379 8.57 -18.89 -12.06
CA GLY A 379 9.11 -17.58 -11.69
C GLY A 379 8.88 -17.19 -10.23
N ARG A 380 8.47 -18.13 -9.36
CA ARG A 380 8.25 -17.85 -7.93
C ARG A 380 9.55 -17.94 -7.14
N LEU A 381 9.75 -17.05 -6.18
CA LEU A 381 10.99 -16.94 -5.40
C LEU A 381 11.19 -18.13 -4.44
N ARG A 382 12.13 -19.03 -4.75
CA ARG A 382 12.41 -20.21 -3.91
C ARG A 382 13.42 -19.97 -2.81
N GLN A 383 14.44 -19.16 -3.05
CA GLN A 383 15.49 -18.96 -2.06
C GLN A 383 16.05 -17.55 -2.16
N THR A 384 16.37 -16.96 -1.01
CA THR A 384 17.15 -15.74 -0.89
C THR A 384 18.33 -15.99 0.05
N THR A 385 19.55 -15.71 -0.39
CA THR A 385 20.77 -15.93 0.38
C THR A 385 21.42 -14.60 0.71
N TYR A 386 21.62 -14.34 2.01
CA TYR A 386 22.32 -13.19 2.55
C TYR A 386 23.74 -13.58 2.96
N PRO A 387 24.77 -12.82 2.55
CA PRO A 387 26.14 -13.11 2.95
C PRO A 387 26.37 -12.74 4.42
N ALA A 388 27.43 -13.32 5.01
CA ALA A 388 27.93 -12.86 6.30
C ALA A 388 28.45 -11.43 6.19
N ARG A 389 28.36 -10.70 7.30
CA ARG A 389 28.82 -9.32 7.40
C ARG A 389 29.80 -9.18 8.55
N SER A 390 31.01 -8.72 8.27
CA SER A 390 32.01 -8.43 9.30
C SER A 390 32.18 -6.92 9.47
N TYR A 391 32.06 -6.44 10.71
CA TYR A 391 32.28 -5.04 11.03
C TYR A 391 32.63 -4.92 12.53
N LEU A 392 33.55 -4.00 12.86
CA LEU A 392 34.14 -3.82 14.20
C LEU A 392 34.70 -5.10 14.84
N GLY A 393 35.35 -5.94 14.03
CA GLY A 393 35.97 -7.18 14.52
C GLY A 393 34.96 -8.27 14.92
N LYS A 394 33.67 -8.09 14.63
CA LYS A 394 32.62 -9.10 14.81
C LYS A 394 32.10 -9.55 13.45
N THR A 395 31.79 -10.84 13.34
CA THR A 395 31.21 -11.43 12.13
C THR A 395 29.78 -11.86 12.43
N MET A 396 28.83 -11.16 11.81
CA MET A 396 27.44 -11.57 11.75
C MET A 396 27.31 -12.63 10.68
N ALA A 397 26.79 -13.79 11.05
CA ALA A 397 26.60 -14.87 10.10
C ALA A 397 25.64 -14.45 8.98
N GLY A 398 25.84 -14.99 7.78
CA GLY A 398 24.87 -14.82 6.69
C GLY A 398 23.55 -15.48 7.03
N ASP A 399 22.58 -15.47 6.14
CA ASP A 399 21.34 -16.22 6.34
C ASP A 399 20.78 -16.70 5.00
N THR A 400 19.87 -17.67 5.02
CA THR A 400 19.26 -18.19 3.82
C THR A 400 17.80 -18.46 4.09
N ILE A 401 16.95 -17.74 3.37
CA ILE A 401 15.51 -17.93 3.40
C ILE A 401 15.15 -18.90 2.28
N VAL A 402 14.46 -19.99 2.60
CA VAL A 402 13.92 -20.97 1.64
C VAL A 402 12.41 -20.91 1.70
N ARG A 403 11.77 -20.89 0.53
CA ARG A 403 10.32 -20.84 0.36
C ARG A 403 9.83 -22.02 -0.46
N SER A 404 8.65 -22.50 -0.11
CA SER A 404 7.89 -23.42 -0.95
C SER A 404 6.48 -22.91 -1.16
N TYR A 405 5.83 -23.39 -2.21
CA TYR A 405 4.50 -22.95 -2.61
C TYR A 405 3.62 -24.15 -2.90
N ASP A 406 2.31 -23.98 -2.75
CA ASP A 406 1.33 -24.97 -3.16
C ASP A 406 1.08 -24.96 -4.68
N ALA A 407 0.16 -25.83 -5.10
CA ALA A 407 -0.19 -26.05 -6.51
C ALA A 407 -0.86 -24.85 -7.20
N VAL A 408 -1.29 -23.83 -6.44
CA VAL A 408 -1.94 -22.62 -6.96
C VAL A 408 -1.13 -21.35 -6.65
N GLY A 409 0.14 -21.50 -6.25
CA GLY A 409 1.05 -20.36 -6.08
C GLY A 409 1.07 -19.72 -4.71
N ARG A 410 0.38 -20.26 -3.70
CA ARG A 410 0.36 -19.70 -2.35
C ARG A 410 1.55 -20.19 -1.54
N LEU A 411 2.08 -19.35 -0.64
CA LEU A 411 3.25 -19.67 0.19
C LEU A 411 2.92 -20.81 1.16
N PHE A 412 3.59 -21.95 1.03
CA PHE A 412 3.38 -23.11 1.89
C PHE A 412 4.36 -23.16 3.07
N THR A 413 5.65 -22.91 2.80
CA THR A 413 6.65 -22.75 3.87
C THR A 413 7.57 -21.58 3.60
N ALA A 414 8.05 -20.95 4.67
CA ALA A 414 9.17 -20.04 4.66
C ALA A 414 10.08 -20.41 5.84
N GLU A 415 11.36 -20.68 5.58
CA GLU A 415 12.30 -21.04 6.64
C GLU A 415 13.63 -20.34 6.48
N ASN A 416 14.27 -20.05 7.60
CA ASN A 416 15.68 -19.66 7.67
C ASN A 416 16.36 -20.38 8.85
N ARG A 417 17.56 -19.95 9.25
CA ARG A 417 18.23 -20.55 10.41
C ARG A 417 17.46 -20.35 11.73
N ASN A 418 16.68 -19.27 11.83
CA ASN A 418 16.04 -18.80 13.05
C ASN A 418 14.57 -19.23 13.15
N SER A 419 13.92 -19.57 12.03
CA SER A 419 12.51 -19.92 12.03
C SER A 419 12.11 -20.91 10.95
N VAL A 420 10.95 -21.54 11.17
CA VAL A 420 10.15 -22.19 10.13
C VAL A 420 8.70 -21.77 10.32
N ASP A 421 8.15 -21.18 9.26
CA ASP A 421 6.77 -20.78 9.14
C ASP A 421 6.11 -21.69 8.10
N THR A 422 5.05 -22.39 8.48
CA THR A 422 4.30 -23.32 7.61
C THR A 422 2.84 -22.89 7.54
N LEU A 423 2.34 -22.59 6.36
CA LEU A 423 0.96 -22.18 6.12
C LEU A 423 0.21 -23.26 5.33
N GLN A 424 -1.04 -23.49 5.70
CA GLN A 424 -1.97 -24.29 4.93
C GLN A 424 -3.23 -23.49 4.63
N TYR A 425 -3.77 -23.66 3.43
CA TYR A 425 -4.93 -22.94 2.97
C TYR A 425 -6.10 -23.89 2.74
N ASN A 426 -7.31 -23.37 2.88
CA ASN A 426 -8.46 -23.96 2.23
C ASN A 426 -8.40 -23.65 0.71
N PRO A 427 -9.04 -24.46 -0.16
CA PRO A 427 -8.97 -24.25 -1.60
C PRO A 427 -9.33 -22.82 -2.03
N GLU A 428 -10.28 -22.17 -1.36
CA GLU A 428 -10.68 -20.80 -1.66
C GLU A 428 -9.65 -19.70 -1.30
N GLY A 429 -8.57 -20.06 -0.59
CA GLY A 429 -7.46 -19.15 -0.26
C GLY A 429 -7.45 -18.62 1.18
N THR A 430 -8.44 -18.96 2.01
CA THR A 430 -8.39 -18.64 3.44
C THR A 430 -7.32 -19.47 4.16
N VAL A 431 -6.64 -18.91 5.16
CA VAL A 431 -5.59 -19.64 5.91
C VAL A 431 -6.26 -20.61 6.88
N ARG A 432 -6.10 -21.91 6.61
CA ARG A 432 -6.62 -22.96 7.48
C ARG A 432 -5.78 -23.11 8.74
N SER A 433 -4.47 -23.12 8.61
CA SER A 433 -3.53 -23.25 9.73
C SER A 433 -2.21 -22.58 9.42
N GLU A 434 -1.54 -22.16 10.49
CA GLU A 434 -0.18 -21.65 10.46
C GLU A 434 0.60 -22.29 11.60
N ARG A 435 1.83 -22.71 11.36
CA ARG A 435 2.74 -23.18 12.40
C ARG A 435 4.02 -22.35 12.34
N GLN A 436 4.33 -21.68 13.45
CA GLN A 436 5.51 -20.83 13.60
C GLN A 436 6.48 -21.49 14.58
N ILE A 437 7.69 -21.77 14.13
CA ILE A 437 8.75 -22.35 14.94
C ILE A 437 9.91 -21.37 14.98
N ALA A 438 10.39 -20.98 16.16
CA ALA A 438 11.65 -20.28 16.32
C ALA A 438 12.76 -21.25 16.79
N ARG A 439 13.98 -21.03 16.32
CA ARG A 439 15.14 -21.92 16.50
C ARG A 439 16.41 -21.15 16.89
N TRP A 440 17.32 -21.86 17.54
CA TRP A 440 18.73 -21.45 17.61
C TRP A 440 19.46 -21.73 16.31
N ASP A 441 20.69 -21.23 16.20
CA ASP A 441 21.55 -21.42 15.01
C ASP A 441 21.93 -22.90 14.78
N ASP A 442 21.93 -23.71 15.85
CA ASP A 442 22.11 -25.18 15.80
C ASP A 442 20.81 -25.93 15.41
N LYS A 443 19.75 -25.18 15.09
CA LYS A 443 18.40 -25.65 14.76
C LYS A 443 17.61 -26.27 15.92
N SER A 444 18.07 -26.16 17.17
CA SER A 444 17.27 -26.55 18.32
C SER A 444 16.02 -25.67 18.43
N ILE A 445 14.86 -26.29 18.72
CA ILE A 445 13.58 -25.58 18.81
C ILE A 445 13.53 -24.80 20.13
N LEU A 446 13.30 -23.50 20.01
CA LEU A 446 13.10 -22.60 21.13
C LEU A 446 11.64 -22.39 21.45
N PHE A 447 10.83 -22.34 20.40
CA PHE A 447 9.44 -21.94 20.47
C PHE A 447 8.70 -22.56 19.29
N ASP A 448 7.49 -23.09 19.52
CA ASP A 448 6.66 -23.75 18.52
C ASP A 448 5.20 -23.46 18.83
N VAL A 449 4.50 -22.88 17.87
CA VAL A 449 3.08 -22.52 18.00
C VAL A 449 2.35 -22.98 16.75
N ALA A 450 1.28 -23.75 16.95
CA ALA A 450 0.38 -24.19 15.89
C ALA A 450 -0.98 -23.51 16.03
N MET A 451 -1.39 -22.83 14.99
CA MET A 451 -2.57 -21.97 14.91
C MET A 451 -3.54 -22.54 13.89
N ARG A 452 -4.84 -22.29 14.10
CA ARG A 452 -5.88 -22.78 13.19
C ARG A 452 -7.05 -21.82 13.10
N SER A 453 -7.55 -21.59 11.90
CA SER A 453 -8.70 -20.71 11.65
C SER A 453 -9.83 -21.44 10.94
N TRP A 454 -11.05 -20.96 11.21
CA TRP A 454 -12.28 -21.37 10.56
C TRP A 454 -13.07 -20.14 10.14
N TYR A 455 -13.85 -20.26 9.08
CA TYR A 455 -14.50 -19.15 8.40
C TYR A 455 -16.00 -19.43 8.21
N ASP A 456 -16.80 -18.39 8.04
CA ASP A 456 -18.16 -18.51 7.52
C ASP A 456 -18.18 -18.53 5.99
N ILE A 457 -19.34 -18.78 5.38
CA ILE A 457 -19.52 -18.82 3.92
C ILE A 457 -19.13 -17.51 3.19
N GLY A 458 -18.95 -16.40 3.89
CA GLY A 458 -18.43 -15.14 3.34
C GLY A 458 -16.90 -15.05 3.37
N GLY A 459 -16.20 -16.08 3.83
CA GLY A 459 -14.74 -16.08 3.99
C GLY A 459 -14.27 -15.28 5.21
N ARG A 460 -15.15 -14.95 6.16
CA ARG A 460 -14.81 -14.18 7.36
C ARG A 460 -14.48 -15.12 8.52
N ARG A 461 -13.40 -14.86 9.26
CA ARG A 461 -12.92 -15.75 10.34
C ARG A 461 -13.97 -15.81 11.45
N VAL A 462 -14.47 -17.00 11.80
CA VAL A 462 -15.45 -17.22 12.89
C VAL A 462 -14.83 -17.85 14.13
N THR A 463 -13.72 -18.58 13.96
CA THR A 463 -12.98 -19.20 15.07
C THR A 463 -11.50 -19.17 14.76
N PHE A 464 -10.69 -18.97 15.80
CA PHE A 464 -9.25 -18.92 15.71
C PHE A 464 -8.61 -19.50 16.96
N PHE A 465 -7.87 -20.59 16.80
CA PHE A 465 -7.06 -21.18 17.85
C PHE A 465 -5.63 -20.65 17.75
N THR A 466 -5.14 -20.02 18.83
CA THR A 466 -3.83 -19.35 18.89
C THR A 466 -2.68 -20.30 19.25
N GLY A 467 -2.95 -21.60 19.35
CA GLY A 467 -2.05 -22.59 19.93
C GLY A 467 -2.22 -22.77 21.44
N LYS A 468 -2.88 -21.82 22.12
CA LYS A 468 -3.21 -21.91 23.55
C LYS A 468 -4.66 -21.55 23.87
N ASP A 469 -5.17 -20.50 23.24
CA ASP A 469 -6.51 -19.95 23.52
C ASP A 469 -7.35 -19.97 22.25
N THR A 470 -8.67 -19.87 22.40
CA THR A 470 -9.59 -19.88 21.24
C THR A 470 -10.38 -18.59 21.20
N LEU A 471 -10.28 -17.87 20.09
CA LEU A 471 -11.08 -16.69 19.78
C LEU A 471 -12.26 -17.08 18.88
N TYR A 472 -13.39 -16.44 19.12
CA TYR A 472 -14.62 -16.54 18.34
C TYR A 472 -15.02 -15.17 17.85
N TYR A 473 -15.51 -15.10 16.61
CA TYR A 473 -15.95 -13.86 15.97
C TYR A 473 -17.41 -13.97 15.59
N GLY A 474 -18.18 -12.92 15.88
CA GLY A 474 -19.58 -12.78 15.50
C GLY A 474 -19.77 -11.54 14.64
N TYR A 475 -20.52 -11.70 13.56
CA TYR A 475 -20.80 -10.63 12.59
C TYR A 475 -22.26 -10.18 12.69
N GLY A 476 -22.48 -8.87 12.55
CA GLY A 476 -23.80 -8.25 12.56
C GLY A 476 -24.57 -8.49 11.25
N ALA A 477 -25.84 -8.06 11.24
CA ALA A 477 -26.70 -8.13 10.05
C ALA A 477 -26.22 -7.23 8.89
N ASP A 478 -25.33 -6.27 9.18
CA ASP A 478 -24.62 -5.44 8.20
C ASP A 478 -23.34 -6.10 7.67
N ALA A 479 -23.09 -7.36 8.03
CA ALA A 479 -21.90 -8.14 7.71
C ALA A 479 -20.57 -7.63 8.30
N ARG A 480 -20.61 -6.71 9.27
CA ARG A 480 -19.40 -6.21 9.97
C ARG A 480 -19.16 -6.98 11.27
N LEU A 481 -17.93 -6.96 11.78
CA LEU A 481 -17.60 -7.58 13.06
C LEU A 481 -18.37 -6.86 14.18
N ALA A 482 -19.20 -7.62 14.91
CA ALA A 482 -20.03 -7.12 15.99
C ALA A 482 -19.62 -7.67 17.35
N LYS A 483 -18.93 -8.82 17.38
CA LYS A 483 -18.49 -9.46 18.62
C LYS A 483 -17.19 -10.21 18.44
N MET A 484 -16.31 -10.13 19.43
CA MET A 484 -15.23 -11.08 19.64
C MET A 484 -15.39 -11.73 21.01
N LYS A 485 -14.97 -12.98 21.16
CA LYS A 485 -14.89 -13.67 22.44
C LYS A 485 -13.61 -14.48 22.50
N VAL A 486 -12.81 -14.33 23.54
CA VAL A 486 -11.65 -15.18 23.82
C VAL A 486 -11.99 -16.15 24.96
N ALA A 487 -11.76 -17.44 24.72
CA ALA A 487 -11.81 -18.48 25.74
C ALA A 487 -10.37 -18.82 26.16
N TRP A 488 -10.03 -18.41 27.39
CA TRP A 488 -8.72 -18.67 28.00
C TRP A 488 -8.66 -20.12 28.49
N LEU A 489 -7.73 -20.93 27.98
CA LEU A 489 -7.64 -22.35 28.36
C LEU A 489 -6.67 -22.60 29.53
N GLU A 490 -5.79 -21.64 29.82
CA GLU A 490 -4.84 -21.69 30.95
C GLU A 490 -5.07 -20.52 31.91
N GLY A 491 -4.91 -20.76 33.22
CA GLY A 491 -4.97 -19.74 34.27
C GLY A 491 -6.32 -19.58 34.97
N GLY A 492 -7.34 -20.39 34.64
CA GLY A 492 -8.64 -20.38 35.33
C GLY A 492 -9.52 -19.15 35.05
N PHE A 493 -9.14 -18.36 34.05
CA PHE A 493 -9.81 -17.13 33.66
C PHE A 493 -11.17 -17.37 32.98
N GLN A 494 -12.17 -16.56 33.33
CA GLN A 494 -13.44 -16.54 32.60
C GLN A 494 -13.24 -15.99 31.19
N PRO A 495 -13.98 -16.48 30.18
CA PRO A 495 -13.90 -15.95 28.82
C PRO A 495 -14.23 -14.45 28.74
N ASP A 496 -13.42 -13.68 28.02
CA ASP A 496 -13.73 -12.28 27.74
C ASP A 496 -14.45 -12.13 26.40
N SER A 497 -15.42 -11.24 26.34
CA SER A 497 -16.11 -10.76 25.14
C SER A 497 -15.90 -9.26 24.91
N PHE A 498 -15.87 -8.89 23.64
CA PHE A 498 -15.79 -7.53 23.15
C PHE A 498 -16.95 -7.31 22.18
N LEU A 499 -17.75 -6.27 22.41
CA LEU A 499 -18.86 -5.92 21.52
C LEU A 499 -18.50 -4.68 20.73
N PHE A 500 -18.58 -4.77 19.41
CA PHE A 500 -18.25 -3.68 18.49
C PHE A 500 -19.52 -3.11 17.89
N THR A 501 -19.63 -1.79 17.89
CA THR A 501 -20.58 -1.09 17.03
C THR A 501 -19.83 -0.26 16.01
N SER A 502 -20.41 -0.14 14.82
CA SER A 502 -19.90 0.73 13.76
C SER A 502 -20.95 1.78 13.42
N ASP A 503 -20.50 2.92 12.91
CA ASP A 503 -21.40 3.90 12.31
C ASP A 503 -21.86 3.47 10.90
N ALA A 504 -22.65 4.32 10.25
CA ALA A 504 -23.16 4.05 8.90
C ALA A 504 -22.03 3.79 7.87
N LEU A 505 -20.90 4.48 8.01
CA LEU A 505 -19.72 4.32 7.14
C LEU A 505 -18.86 3.09 7.48
N GLY A 506 -19.10 2.46 8.63
CA GLY A 506 -18.32 1.29 9.06
C GLY A 506 -17.11 1.64 9.90
N ARG A 507 -17.01 2.89 10.34
CA ARG A 507 -16.01 3.31 11.30
C ARG A 507 -16.42 2.82 12.67
N ARG A 508 -15.45 2.39 13.47
CA ARG A 508 -15.67 1.94 14.86
C ARG A 508 -16.33 3.05 15.66
N ASP A 509 -17.50 2.79 16.23
CA ASP A 509 -18.30 3.75 17.01
C ASP A 509 -18.24 3.47 18.51
N ARG A 510 -18.26 2.19 18.92
CA ARG A 510 -18.11 1.76 20.32
C ARG A 510 -17.43 0.39 20.43
N ILE A 511 -16.70 0.18 21.52
CA ILE A 511 -16.29 -1.13 22.03
C ILE A 511 -16.79 -1.28 23.46
N GLN A 512 -17.43 -2.40 23.79
CA GLN A 512 -17.72 -2.77 25.18
C GLN A 512 -16.86 -3.95 25.61
N TYR A 513 -16.18 -3.81 26.74
CA TYR A 513 -15.25 -4.79 27.32
C TYR A 513 -15.94 -5.63 28.40
N THR A 514 -15.36 -6.79 28.71
CA THR A 514 -15.93 -7.71 29.72
C THR A 514 -15.84 -7.19 31.13
N ASN A 515 -14.78 -6.44 31.47
CA ASN A 515 -14.70 -5.80 32.77
C ASN A 515 -15.79 -4.75 32.99
N GLY A 516 -16.53 -4.35 31.94
CA GLY A 516 -17.58 -3.34 31.99
C GLY A 516 -17.18 -2.04 31.33
N THR A 517 -15.90 -1.87 30.97
CA THR A 517 -15.43 -0.66 30.29
C THR A 517 -16.11 -0.50 28.94
N ASP A 518 -16.64 0.69 28.67
CA ASP A 518 -17.24 1.11 27.43
C ASP A 518 -16.39 2.20 26.79
N VAL A 519 -15.99 2.02 25.54
CA VAL A 519 -15.17 2.97 24.78
C VAL A 519 -15.95 3.46 23.58
N THR A 520 -16.13 4.75 23.45
CA THR A 520 -16.86 5.39 22.35
C THR A 520 -15.92 6.25 21.50
N PHE A 521 -16.15 6.24 20.20
CA PHE A 521 -15.38 6.97 19.20
C PHE A 521 -16.29 7.98 18.52
N GLY A 522 -15.81 9.19 18.24
CA GLY A 522 -16.55 10.24 17.55
C GLY A 522 -15.73 10.81 16.41
N TYR A 523 -16.36 11.00 15.25
CA TYR A 523 -15.72 11.52 14.06
C TYR A 523 -16.42 12.78 13.55
N ASP A 524 -15.70 13.68 12.90
CA ASP A 524 -16.32 14.79 12.19
C ASP A 524 -16.83 14.39 10.80
N ALA A 525 -17.51 15.35 10.16
CA ALA A 525 -18.12 15.20 8.84
C ALA A 525 -17.11 14.93 7.71
N ASP A 526 -15.82 15.21 7.90
CA ASP A 526 -14.75 14.90 6.93
C ASP A 526 -14.09 13.55 7.19
N GLY A 527 -14.54 12.79 8.19
CA GLY A 527 -13.96 11.47 8.47
C GLY A 527 -12.99 11.42 9.64
N ASN A 528 -12.54 12.58 10.16
CA ASN A 528 -11.45 12.62 11.13
C ASN A 528 -11.93 12.19 12.52
N LEU A 529 -11.13 11.41 13.26
CA LEU A 529 -11.43 11.10 14.66
C LEU A 529 -11.27 12.37 15.49
N ARG A 530 -12.29 12.66 16.30
CA ARG A 530 -12.35 13.84 17.15
C ARG A 530 -12.48 13.53 18.63
N MET A 531 -12.96 12.34 18.98
CA MET A 531 -13.20 11.97 20.37
C MET A 531 -12.98 10.47 20.58
N VAL A 532 -12.30 10.12 21.66
CA VAL A 532 -12.29 8.79 22.28
C VAL A 532 -12.64 8.97 23.74
N CYS A 533 -13.62 8.22 24.24
CA CYS A 533 -14.04 8.31 25.63
C CYS A 533 -14.28 6.90 26.19
N SER A 534 -13.61 6.55 27.28
CA SER A 534 -13.90 5.36 28.06
C SER A 534 -14.75 5.68 29.29
N LYS A 535 -15.57 4.71 29.71
CA LYS A 535 -16.37 4.76 30.94
C LYS A 535 -16.45 3.37 31.55
N HIS A 536 -16.42 3.26 32.88
CA HIS A 536 -16.67 2.02 33.60
C HIS A 536 -17.93 2.16 34.49
N PRO A 537 -18.89 1.21 34.48
CA PRO A 537 -20.17 1.33 35.19
C PRO A 537 -20.07 1.15 36.71
N GLY A 538 -18.96 0.62 37.23
CA GLY A 538 -18.75 0.33 38.66
C GLY A 538 -17.81 1.28 39.39
N SER A 539 -17.74 2.57 39.01
CA SER A 539 -16.90 3.55 39.72
C SER A 539 -17.47 3.84 41.10
N ASP A 540 -17.09 3.04 42.10
CA ASP A 540 -17.38 3.31 43.50
C ASP A 540 -16.82 4.69 43.89
N THR A 541 -17.67 5.52 44.48
CA THR A 541 -17.45 6.95 44.80
C THR A 541 -16.29 7.23 45.77
N GLY A 542 -15.56 6.20 46.24
CA GLY A 542 -14.46 6.30 47.19
C GLY A 542 -13.07 5.91 46.66
N VAL A 543 -12.94 5.38 45.43
CA VAL A 543 -11.64 4.98 44.86
C VAL A 543 -11.39 5.76 43.57
N LEU A 544 -10.42 6.66 43.59
CA LEU A 544 -10.10 7.66 42.55
C LEU A 544 -9.57 7.10 41.20
N ASP A 545 -9.83 5.83 40.84
CA ASP A 545 -9.04 5.15 39.80
C ASP A 545 -9.80 4.23 38.82
N ALA A 546 -11.13 4.35 38.68
CA ALA A 546 -11.84 3.66 37.61
C ALA A 546 -11.51 4.28 36.23
N LEU A 547 -11.41 3.47 35.16
CA LEU A 547 -10.97 3.89 33.82
C LEU A 547 -11.93 4.85 33.10
N GLU A 548 -11.81 6.12 33.47
CA GLU A 548 -12.43 7.26 32.79
C GLU A 548 -11.35 8.05 32.06
N GLN A 549 -11.12 7.68 30.80
CA GLN A 549 -10.14 8.31 29.92
C GLN A 549 -10.88 9.02 28.81
N ARG A 550 -10.48 10.26 28.54
CA ARG A 550 -11.09 11.03 27.45
C ARG A 550 -10.03 11.76 26.67
N VAL A 551 -9.97 11.48 25.37
CA VAL A 551 -9.15 12.18 24.41
C VAL A 551 -10.06 12.92 23.44
N VAL A 552 -9.88 14.23 23.36
CA VAL A 552 -10.59 15.07 22.41
C VAL A 552 -9.60 15.79 21.54
N TYR A 553 -9.69 15.59 20.23
CA TYR A 553 -9.03 16.42 19.25
C TYR A 553 -9.88 17.68 19.06
N SER A 554 -9.69 18.64 19.97
CA SER A 554 -10.53 19.82 20.16
C SER A 554 -10.54 20.74 18.95
N ALA A 555 -9.44 20.77 18.19
CA ALA A 555 -9.34 21.53 16.96
C ALA A 555 -8.56 20.76 15.89
N LEU A 556 -9.05 20.79 14.66
CA LEU A 556 -8.32 20.37 13.46
C LEU A 556 -8.23 21.54 12.48
N ASN A 557 -7.18 21.59 11.67
CA ASN A 557 -7.10 22.53 10.56
C ASN A 557 -8.00 22.06 9.39
N ALA A 558 -8.01 22.82 8.29
CA ALA A 558 -8.84 22.48 7.13
C ALA A 558 -8.42 21.16 6.43
N ASP A 559 -7.18 20.70 6.61
CA ASP A 559 -6.68 19.41 6.11
C ASP A 559 -6.90 18.24 7.08
N GLY A 560 -7.53 18.50 8.23
CA GLY A 560 -7.75 17.50 9.28
C GLY A 560 -6.52 17.19 10.13
N LEU A 561 -5.51 18.07 10.16
CA LEU A 561 -4.35 17.97 11.06
C LEU A 561 -4.70 18.46 12.46
N VAL A 562 -4.11 17.85 13.49
CA VAL A 562 -4.41 18.14 14.90
C VAL A 562 -3.89 19.51 15.32
N LEU A 563 -4.77 20.48 15.57
CA LEU A 563 -4.41 21.80 16.13
C LEU A 563 -4.46 21.82 17.66
N GLY A 564 -5.39 21.07 18.24
CA GLY A 564 -5.56 20.95 19.68
C GLY A 564 -6.01 19.56 20.08
N MET A 565 -5.52 19.11 21.23
CA MET A 565 -5.95 17.87 21.86
C MET A 565 -6.03 18.05 23.39
N GLU A 566 -6.93 17.32 24.01
CA GLU A 566 -7.07 17.30 25.47
C GLU A 566 -7.23 15.86 25.93
N HIS A 567 -6.43 15.46 26.91
CA HIS A 567 -6.48 14.16 27.56
C HIS A 567 -6.83 14.35 29.04
N TRP A 568 -7.88 13.65 29.47
CA TRP A 568 -8.43 13.72 30.83
C TRP A 568 -8.45 12.34 31.49
N THR A 569 -8.22 12.31 32.81
CA THR A 569 -8.24 11.11 33.68
C THR A 569 -9.05 11.36 34.98
N GLY A 570 -9.83 10.38 35.46
CA GLY A 570 -10.60 10.41 36.74
C GLY A 570 -11.92 11.21 36.67
N ALA A 571 -12.81 11.30 37.68
CA ALA A 571 -13.08 10.55 38.91
C ALA A 571 -14.52 10.80 39.46
N ALA A 572 -15.52 11.13 38.64
CA ALA A 572 -16.89 11.32 39.14
C ALA A 572 -17.96 11.06 38.07
N GLU A 573 -19.05 10.42 38.51
CA GLU A 573 -20.18 9.99 37.70
C GLU A 573 -20.73 11.08 36.76
N GLY A 574 -20.30 11.03 35.51
CA GLY A 574 -21.02 11.61 34.39
C GLY A 574 -21.94 10.56 33.76
N SER A 575 -23.23 10.87 33.61
CA SER A 575 -24.16 10.06 32.81
C SER A 575 -23.84 10.10 31.30
N SER A 576 -22.93 10.97 30.86
CA SER A 576 -22.51 11.14 29.46
C SER A 576 -21.04 11.56 29.33
N CYS A 577 -20.45 11.37 28.14
CA CYS A 577 -19.06 11.75 27.80
C CYS A 577 -18.75 13.25 28.02
N GLY A 578 -19.77 14.10 28.15
CA GLY A 578 -19.62 15.53 28.40
C GLY A 578 -19.27 15.91 29.85
N ASN A 579 -19.54 15.06 30.84
CA ASN A 579 -19.47 15.40 32.28
C ASN A 579 -18.43 14.57 33.06
N LEU A 580 -17.21 14.41 32.54
CA LEU A 580 -16.09 13.92 33.37
C LEU A 580 -15.47 15.09 34.14
N ASN A 581 -15.63 15.13 35.46
CA ASN A 581 -15.00 16.11 36.36
C ASN A 581 -13.54 15.74 36.70
N GLY A 582 -12.80 15.27 35.69
CA GLY A 582 -11.46 14.69 35.85
C GLY A 582 -10.32 15.69 35.87
N ASN A 583 -9.13 15.18 36.17
CA ASN A 583 -7.88 15.89 36.03
C ASN A 583 -7.47 15.90 34.55
N LYS A 584 -7.21 17.08 34.00
CA LYS A 584 -6.56 17.21 32.68
C LYS A 584 -5.10 16.81 32.83
N VAL A 585 -4.69 15.72 32.19
CA VAL A 585 -3.31 15.19 32.27
C VAL A 585 -2.47 15.58 31.07
N GLU A 586 -3.09 15.80 29.91
CA GLU A 586 -2.41 16.36 28.75
C GLU A 586 -3.31 17.42 28.08
N SER A 587 -2.69 18.50 27.64
CA SER A 587 -3.34 19.52 26.85
C SER A 587 -2.36 20.03 25.82
N MET A 588 -2.71 19.87 24.56
CA MET A 588 -2.03 20.51 23.44
C MET A 588 -2.98 21.51 22.80
N SER A 589 -2.54 22.75 22.65
CA SER A 589 -3.33 23.78 21.95
C SER A 589 -2.41 24.59 21.04
N GLY A 590 -2.95 25.19 19.99
CA GLY A 590 -2.16 26.04 19.09
C GLY A 590 -1.01 25.31 18.39
N THR A 591 -1.22 24.04 18.02
CA THR A 591 -0.26 23.29 17.20
C THR A 591 -0.16 23.93 15.83
N VAL A 592 1.06 24.09 15.30
CA VAL A 592 1.31 24.76 14.02
C VAL A 592 2.06 23.81 13.10
N TYR A 593 1.67 23.81 11.83
CA TYR A 593 2.30 23.03 10.77
C TYR A 593 2.78 23.95 9.66
N ASP A 594 3.78 23.49 8.90
CA ASP A 594 4.18 24.14 7.66
C ASP A 594 3.34 23.64 6.47
N ALA A 595 3.58 24.18 5.26
CA ALA A 595 2.86 23.78 4.04
C ALA A 595 3.15 22.34 3.56
N ARG A 596 4.10 21.63 4.17
CA ARG A 596 4.33 20.19 3.96
C ARG A 596 3.72 19.34 5.06
N HIS A 597 2.94 19.95 5.94
CA HIS A 597 2.30 19.37 7.11
C HIS A 597 3.28 18.95 8.21
N GLU A 598 4.49 19.49 8.22
CA GLU A 598 5.51 19.19 9.24
C GLU A 598 5.22 20.00 10.52
N LEU A 599 5.32 19.36 11.69
CA LEU A 599 4.99 19.96 12.98
C LEU A 599 6.00 21.04 13.36
N LEU A 600 5.64 22.32 13.32
CA LEU A 600 6.54 23.43 13.72
C LEU A 600 6.52 23.69 15.22
N SER A 601 5.35 23.54 15.85
CA SER A 601 5.22 23.69 17.29
C SER A 601 4.02 22.93 17.81
N SER A 602 4.13 22.41 19.03
CA SER A 602 3.01 21.87 19.81
C SER A 602 3.04 22.54 21.18
N ALA A 603 2.01 23.31 21.54
CA ALA A 603 1.96 23.92 22.87
C ALA A 603 1.37 22.91 23.87
N GLY A 604 2.24 22.11 24.50
CA GLY A 604 1.89 21.34 25.68
C GLY A 604 1.91 22.25 26.93
N SER A 605 0.99 22.03 27.87
CA SER A 605 1.19 22.51 29.24
C SER A 605 2.01 21.47 30.02
N PRO A 606 3.15 21.81 30.64
CA PRO A 606 3.63 23.17 30.93
C PRO A 606 4.62 23.80 29.94
N VAL A 607 5.12 23.09 28.91
CA VAL A 607 6.14 23.63 27.98
C VAL A 607 5.76 23.42 26.50
N ALA A 608 5.83 24.50 25.72
CA ALA A 608 5.67 24.45 24.27
C ALA A 608 6.91 23.84 23.60
N ARG A 609 6.70 22.78 22.81
CA ARG A 609 7.75 22.18 21.98
C ARG A 609 7.82 22.93 20.66
N THR A 610 9.03 23.17 20.17
CA THR A 610 9.26 23.83 18.87
C THR A 610 10.26 23.02 18.05
N PHE A 611 10.01 22.95 16.75
CA PHE A 611 10.80 22.18 15.81
C PHE A 611 11.16 23.05 14.62
N ARG A 612 12.32 22.80 14.03
CA ARG A 612 12.67 23.37 12.73
C ARG A 612 13.23 22.28 11.85
N TYR A 613 12.90 22.42 10.57
CA TYR A 613 13.32 21.50 9.53
C TYR A 613 14.14 22.22 8.50
N ASP A 614 15.09 21.52 7.89
CA ASP A 614 15.68 22.00 6.65
C ASP A 614 14.73 21.78 5.46
N SER A 615 15.13 22.22 4.27
CA SER A 615 14.29 22.11 3.08
C SER A 615 14.04 20.66 2.62
N SER A 616 14.77 19.65 3.13
CA SER A 616 14.50 18.23 2.89
C SER A 616 13.66 17.58 3.99
N GLY A 617 13.31 18.31 5.04
CA GLY A 617 12.52 17.79 6.15
C GLY A 617 13.36 17.04 7.20
N ASN A 618 14.66 17.30 7.28
CA ASN A 618 15.43 16.80 8.43
C ASN A 618 15.16 17.69 9.63
N VAL A 619 14.89 17.09 10.80
CA VAL A 619 14.84 17.82 12.08
C VAL A 619 16.24 18.41 12.35
N ILE A 620 16.36 19.73 12.38
CA ILE A 620 17.62 20.44 12.68
C ILE A 620 17.61 21.14 14.03
N TYR A 621 16.42 21.29 14.62
CA TYR A 621 16.22 21.91 15.92
C TYR A 621 14.99 21.29 16.59
N LYS A 622 15.11 20.98 17.88
CA LYS A 622 14.03 20.51 18.74
C LYS A 622 14.18 21.13 20.13
N ASN A 623 13.12 21.74 20.64
CA ASN A 623 13.01 22.12 22.05
C ASN A 623 11.97 21.22 22.71
N ASP A 624 12.38 20.41 23.70
CA ASP A 624 11.49 19.44 24.36
C ASP A 624 11.05 19.88 25.77
N VAL A 625 10.13 19.12 26.38
CA VAL A 625 9.49 19.40 27.67
C VAL A 625 10.45 19.54 28.85
N ASP A 626 11.65 18.97 28.76
CA ASP A 626 12.71 19.07 29.79
C ASP A 626 13.58 20.35 29.65
N GLN A 627 13.17 21.32 28.82
CA GLN A 627 13.95 22.53 28.45
C GLN A 627 15.27 22.22 27.72
N ASN A 628 15.46 20.98 27.26
CA ASN A 628 16.60 20.64 26.43
C ASN A 628 16.38 21.18 25.01
N VAL A 629 17.28 22.07 24.61
CA VAL A 629 17.38 22.60 23.25
C VAL A 629 18.39 21.76 22.50
N ASP A 630 17.88 20.88 21.65
CA ASP A 630 18.65 19.97 20.83
C ASP A 630 18.78 20.55 19.40
N SER A 631 20.01 20.73 18.93
CA SER A 631 20.33 21.14 17.56
C SER A 631 21.06 20.01 16.86
N PHE A 632 20.62 19.68 15.64
CA PHE A 632 21.17 18.56 14.87
C PHE A 632 21.93 19.07 13.65
N THR A 633 23.10 18.48 13.43
CA THR A 633 23.89 18.69 12.21
C THR A 633 23.62 17.55 11.26
N VAL A 634 23.24 17.87 10.02
CA VAL A 634 22.95 16.90 8.96
C VAL A 634 24.05 17.01 7.91
N VAL A 635 24.50 15.88 7.37
CA VAL A 635 25.55 15.83 6.36
C VAL A 635 25.16 16.66 5.12
N ALA A 636 26.11 17.36 4.53
CA ALA A 636 25.86 18.16 3.33
C ALA A 636 25.44 17.25 2.16
N ARG A 637 24.36 17.64 1.45
CA ARG A 637 23.74 16.86 0.35
C ARG A 637 23.33 15.43 0.74
N SER A 638 23.13 15.17 2.03
CA SER A 638 22.58 13.93 2.54
C SER A 638 21.52 14.19 3.60
N ASN A 639 20.65 13.21 3.84
CA ASN A 639 19.66 13.23 4.91
C ASN A 639 20.14 12.55 6.20
N ARG A 640 21.40 12.08 6.25
CA ARG A 640 22.05 11.46 7.42
C ARG A 640 22.37 12.49 8.50
N VAL A 641 21.97 12.21 9.75
CA VAL A 641 22.36 13.04 10.90
C VAL A 641 23.81 12.73 11.29
N GLN A 642 24.62 13.74 11.55
CA GLN A 642 26.05 13.58 11.90
C GLN A 642 26.30 13.83 13.39
N GLY A 643 25.57 14.77 13.99
CA GLY A 643 25.82 15.15 15.36
C GLY A 643 24.66 15.91 15.99
N MET A 644 24.73 16.01 17.30
CA MET A 644 23.73 16.64 18.14
C MET A 644 24.41 17.46 19.23
N VAL A 645 23.92 18.68 19.39
CA VAL A 645 24.31 19.62 20.44
C VAL A 645 23.09 19.80 21.34
N ARG A 646 23.27 19.66 22.65
CA ARG A 646 22.24 19.90 23.65
C ARG A 646 22.62 21.10 24.50
N ASN A 647 21.75 22.10 24.57
CA ASN A 647 21.96 23.32 25.35
C ASN A 647 23.32 24.01 25.04
N GLY A 648 23.70 24.00 23.76
CA GLY A 648 24.98 24.56 23.28
C GLY A 648 26.22 23.70 23.53
N GLN A 649 26.09 22.52 24.15
CA GLN A 649 27.19 21.58 24.40
C GLN A 649 27.11 20.37 23.48
N ALA A 650 28.26 19.88 22.99
CA ALA A 650 28.30 18.64 22.21
C ALA A 650 27.68 17.49 23.01
N PHE A 651 26.81 16.70 22.37
CA PHE A 651 26.07 15.62 23.02
C PHE A 651 26.30 14.27 22.35
N TRP A 652 25.86 14.05 21.11
CA TRP A 652 26.11 12.79 20.39
C TRP A 652 26.75 13.03 19.04
N THR A 653 27.65 12.14 18.64
CA THR A 653 28.08 11.97 17.25
C THR A 653 27.47 10.68 16.70
N TYR A 654 26.92 10.74 15.50
CA TYR A 654 26.22 9.64 14.86
C TYR A 654 26.96 9.21 13.59
N ASN A 655 27.41 7.95 13.54
CA ASN A 655 28.04 7.40 12.34
C ASN A 655 27.12 6.40 11.64
N HIS A 656 27.13 6.47 10.31
CA HIS A 656 26.30 5.65 9.43
C HIS A 656 27.21 4.80 8.54
N ASP A 657 26.75 3.60 8.20
CA ASP A 657 27.44 2.76 7.25
C ASP A 657 27.19 3.26 5.81
N VAL A 658 27.83 2.64 4.82
CA VAL A 658 27.63 3.03 3.41
C VAL A 658 26.23 2.69 2.88
N ASN A 659 25.50 1.77 3.54
CA ASN A 659 24.08 1.51 3.26
C ASN A 659 23.15 2.53 3.96
N GLY A 660 23.67 3.44 4.77
CA GLY A 660 22.90 4.46 5.45
C GLY A 660 22.29 4.04 6.78
N ALA A 661 22.65 2.88 7.34
CA ALA A 661 22.21 2.48 8.69
C ALA A 661 23.10 3.10 9.77
N ARG A 662 22.50 3.66 10.83
CA ARG A 662 23.21 4.29 11.96
C ARG A 662 23.83 3.25 12.89
N PHE A 663 25.12 3.01 12.73
CA PHE A 663 25.81 1.95 13.47
C PHE A 663 26.44 2.40 14.78
N GLU A 664 26.64 3.70 15.01
CA GLU A 664 27.33 4.20 16.20
C GLU A 664 26.69 5.49 16.70
N ASP A 665 26.39 5.49 18.00
CA ASP A 665 26.02 6.68 18.76
C ASP A 665 27.12 6.91 19.81
N ARG A 666 27.96 7.92 19.60
CA ARG A 666 29.14 8.18 20.43
C ARG A 666 28.93 9.40 21.35
N PRO A 667 29.11 9.24 22.68
CA PRO A 667 28.95 10.33 23.63
C PRO A 667 30.18 11.25 23.62
N PRO A 668 30.08 12.46 24.19
CA PRO A 668 31.14 13.44 24.15
C PRO A 668 32.05 13.24 25.36
N ASN A 669 33.36 13.12 25.14
CA ASN A 669 34.37 13.11 26.20
C ASN A 669 34.21 12.01 27.27
N THR A 670 33.39 10.98 27.03
CA THR A 670 33.22 9.80 27.88
C THR A 670 33.08 8.56 27.02
N LEU A 671 33.35 7.39 27.61
CA LEU A 671 33.00 6.11 27.01
C LEU A 671 31.63 5.63 27.51
N ASP A 672 31.19 6.09 28.67
CA ASP A 672 29.94 5.63 29.29
C ASP A 672 28.72 6.00 28.41
N GLY A 673 27.90 5.00 28.11
CA GLY A 673 26.76 5.12 27.21
C GLY A 673 27.10 5.02 25.72
N TRP A 674 28.34 4.73 25.31
CA TRP A 674 28.67 4.54 23.89
C TRP A 674 27.97 3.31 23.31
N ILE A 675 27.16 3.53 22.27
CA ILE A 675 26.37 2.50 21.60
C ILE A 675 26.95 2.15 20.23
N VAL A 676 27.07 0.86 19.97
CA VAL A 676 27.45 0.26 18.69
C VAL A 676 26.38 -0.74 18.27
N ARG A 677 25.91 -0.66 17.03
CA ARG A 677 24.86 -1.53 16.47
C ARG A 677 25.42 -2.45 15.40
N TYR A 678 24.92 -3.69 15.35
CA TYR A 678 25.31 -4.72 14.38
C TYR A 678 24.13 -5.07 13.49
N TYR A 679 24.34 -4.91 12.20
CA TYR A 679 23.34 -5.16 11.17
C TYR A 679 23.70 -6.39 10.36
N ASN A 680 22.71 -7.09 9.82
CA ASN A 680 22.95 -8.11 8.79
C ASN A 680 23.19 -7.46 7.41
N ALA A 681 23.37 -8.28 6.37
CA ALA A 681 23.65 -7.79 5.01
C ALA A 681 22.46 -7.05 4.36
N VAL A 682 21.25 -7.20 4.90
CA VAL A 682 20.03 -6.51 4.42
C VAL A 682 19.60 -5.34 5.31
N GLY A 683 20.41 -4.97 6.31
CA GLY A 683 20.14 -3.80 7.15
C GLY A 683 19.19 -4.05 8.33
N GLN A 684 18.89 -5.30 8.67
CA GLN A 684 18.16 -5.61 9.91
C GLN A 684 19.13 -5.61 11.11
N LEU A 685 18.73 -5.00 12.22
CA LEU A 685 19.53 -4.94 13.45
C LEU A 685 19.56 -6.31 14.13
N LEU A 686 20.73 -6.93 14.24
CA LEU A 686 20.90 -8.20 14.96
C LEU A 686 21.22 -8.02 16.43
N GLY A 687 21.78 -6.87 16.82
CA GLY A 687 22.06 -6.56 18.20
C GLY A 687 22.90 -5.31 18.37
N ASP A 688 23.32 -5.06 19.60
CA ASP A 688 24.00 -3.84 20.01
C ASP A 688 25.08 -4.10 21.09
N SER A 689 25.88 -3.08 21.34
CA SER A 689 26.85 -3.05 22.43
C SER A 689 26.84 -1.68 23.07
N VAL A 690 26.81 -1.66 24.40
CA VAL A 690 26.82 -0.43 25.19
C VAL A 690 28.00 -0.46 26.14
N TYR A 691 28.82 0.59 26.15
CA TYR A 691 29.89 0.72 27.12
C TYR A 691 29.34 1.28 28.44
N VAL A 692 29.62 0.61 29.56
CA VAL A 692 29.19 1.01 30.90
C VAL A 692 30.41 1.10 31.81
N SER A 693 30.64 2.22 32.49
CA SER A 693 31.77 2.38 33.43
C SER A 693 31.38 1.94 34.86
N PRO A 694 32.24 1.21 35.61
CA PRO A 694 33.56 0.67 35.25
C PRO A 694 33.52 -0.71 34.55
N GLY A 695 32.34 -1.19 34.14
CA GLY A 695 32.09 -2.54 33.62
C GLY A 695 32.53 -2.85 32.18
N GLY A 696 32.98 -1.85 31.40
CA GLY A 696 33.39 -2.02 30.00
C GLY A 696 32.22 -2.24 29.02
N TRP A 697 32.52 -2.84 27.87
CA TRP A 697 31.51 -3.15 26.84
C TRP A 697 30.59 -4.29 27.28
N GLN A 698 29.30 -3.99 27.37
CA GLN A 698 28.22 -4.99 27.36
C GLN A 698 27.93 -5.31 25.90
N ILE A 699 28.13 -6.56 25.47
CA ILE A 699 28.06 -6.98 24.06
C ILE A 699 26.95 -8.02 23.89
N ASP A 700 25.92 -7.71 23.09
CA ASP A 700 24.93 -8.69 22.63
C ASP A 700 24.72 -8.57 21.11
N PRO A 701 25.56 -9.21 20.29
CA PRO A 701 25.51 -9.06 18.83
C PRO A 701 24.39 -9.86 18.16
N ASN A 702 23.71 -10.76 18.90
CA ASN A 702 22.61 -11.61 18.41
C ASN A 702 21.36 -11.46 19.31
N HIS A 703 21.17 -10.23 19.75
CA HIS A 703 20.08 -9.81 20.63
C HIS A 703 18.71 -10.03 19.96
N PHE A 704 18.62 -9.70 18.67
CA PHE A 704 17.42 -9.80 17.85
C PHE A 704 17.53 -10.92 16.82
N ARG A 705 16.41 -11.61 16.57
CA ARG A 705 16.30 -12.59 15.47
C ARG A 705 15.02 -12.35 14.69
N TYR A 706 15.08 -12.67 13.41
CA TYR A 706 13.97 -12.50 12.47
C TYR A 706 13.61 -13.82 11.82
N ASP A 707 12.32 -14.03 11.60
CA ASP A 707 11.83 -15.12 10.79
C ASP A 707 12.05 -14.88 9.29
N ALA A 708 11.74 -15.89 8.50
CA ALA A 708 11.81 -15.85 7.04
C ALA A 708 10.86 -14.83 6.39
N LEU A 709 9.89 -14.30 7.13
CA LEU A 709 8.94 -13.26 6.70
C LEU A 709 9.37 -11.85 7.13
N GLY A 710 10.48 -11.72 7.87
CA GLY A 710 11.02 -10.46 8.35
C GLY A 710 10.46 -9.97 9.68
N ARG A 711 9.59 -10.74 10.37
CA ARG A 711 9.10 -10.40 11.71
C ARG A 711 10.15 -10.75 12.75
N ARG A 712 10.26 -9.94 13.80
CA ARG A 712 11.27 -10.14 14.84
C ARG A 712 10.78 -11.17 15.87
N VAL A 713 11.21 -12.41 15.72
CA VAL A 713 10.82 -13.54 16.58
C VAL A 713 11.56 -13.63 17.91
N LYS A 714 12.62 -12.84 18.10
CA LYS A 714 13.36 -12.78 19.38
C LYS A 714 13.84 -11.37 19.69
N GLU A 715 13.74 -11.00 20.96
CA GLU A 715 14.43 -9.88 21.59
C GLU A 715 14.91 -10.32 22.98
N GLY A 716 16.21 -10.30 23.21
CA GLY A 716 16.80 -10.69 24.50
C GLY A 716 16.41 -12.12 24.87
N GLY A 717 15.73 -12.27 26.00
CA GLY A 717 15.18 -13.53 26.49
C GLY A 717 13.72 -13.80 26.08
N LEU A 718 13.09 -12.95 25.27
CA LEU A 718 11.71 -13.08 24.82
C LEU A 718 11.61 -13.62 23.39
N TYR A 719 10.61 -14.46 23.17
CA TYR A 719 10.25 -15.07 21.88
C TYR A 719 8.83 -14.69 21.50
N PHE A 720 8.62 -14.35 20.23
CA PHE A 720 7.34 -13.83 19.74
C PHE A 720 6.67 -14.77 18.76
N ALA A 721 5.34 -14.85 18.85
CA ALA A 721 4.45 -15.43 17.84
C ALA A 721 3.43 -14.40 17.38
N PHE A 722 2.99 -14.53 16.13
CA PHE A 722 2.24 -13.50 15.44
C PHE A 722 0.93 -14.02 14.84
N ASP A 723 -0.12 -13.21 14.89
CA ASP A 723 -1.31 -13.28 14.02
C ASP A 723 -1.19 -12.14 13.00
N ASP A 724 -0.80 -12.46 11.76
CA ASP A 724 -0.39 -11.48 10.74
C ASP A 724 0.68 -10.47 11.31
N PRO A 725 0.52 -9.12 11.36
CA PRO A 725 1.51 -8.22 12.01
C PRO A 725 1.57 -8.25 13.52
N ASN A 726 0.52 -8.76 14.17
CA ASN A 726 0.27 -8.48 15.57
C ASN A 726 0.90 -9.56 16.43
N VAL A 727 1.71 -9.15 17.40
CA VAL A 727 2.25 -10.07 18.40
C VAL A 727 1.09 -10.64 19.21
N MET A 728 0.82 -11.93 19.06
CA MET A 728 -0.22 -12.61 19.85
C MET A 728 0.35 -13.27 21.10
N ARG A 729 1.67 -13.52 21.13
CA ARG A 729 2.35 -14.14 22.25
C ARG A 729 3.78 -13.65 22.36
N ALA A 730 4.21 -13.34 23.58
CA ALA A 730 5.60 -13.09 23.92
C ALA A 730 5.96 -13.99 25.10
N THR A 731 6.90 -14.92 24.97
CA THR A 731 7.20 -15.93 26.00
C THR A 731 8.71 -16.00 26.26
N GLY A 732 9.13 -16.38 27.46
CA GLY A 732 10.54 -16.40 27.86
C GLY A 732 10.69 -16.10 29.34
N THR A 733 11.50 -15.10 29.70
CA THR A 733 11.55 -14.56 31.07
C THR A 733 10.17 -14.14 31.58
N TYR A 734 9.32 -13.67 30.67
CA TYR A 734 7.93 -13.26 30.91
C TYR A 734 7.02 -13.91 29.87
N ASP A 735 5.76 -14.20 30.22
CA ASP A 735 4.79 -14.80 29.29
C ASP A 735 3.56 -13.89 29.17
N TRP A 736 3.37 -13.34 27.98
CA TRP A 736 2.25 -12.51 27.59
C TRP A 736 1.44 -13.19 26.49
N ARG A 737 0.12 -13.11 26.60
CA ARG A 737 -0.84 -13.58 25.60
C ARG A 737 -1.78 -12.43 25.24
N TYR A 738 -1.79 -12.00 23.99
CA TYR A 738 -2.53 -10.83 23.53
C TYR A 738 -3.70 -11.22 22.64
N VAL A 739 -4.80 -10.47 22.76
CA VAL A 739 -5.92 -10.48 21.83
C VAL A 739 -6.03 -9.09 21.23
N HIS A 740 -5.93 -9.02 19.91
CA HIS A 740 -6.02 -7.78 19.14
C HIS A 740 -7.40 -7.64 18.50
N GLY A 741 -7.82 -6.40 18.30
CA GLY A 741 -8.94 -6.03 17.46
C GLY A 741 -8.58 -6.12 15.98
N PRO A 742 -9.47 -5.66 15.09
CA PRO A 742 -9.28 -5.76 13.64
C PRO A 742 -8.19 -4.84 13.05
N GLY A 743 -7.60 -3.94 13.86
CA GLY A 743 -6.52 -3.04 13.45
C GLY A 743 -5.12 -3.59 13.72
N VAL A 744 -4.11 -2.91 13.15
CA VAL A 744 -2.70 -3.10 13.54
C VAL A 744 -2.43 -2.29 14.81
N ASP A 745 -1.65 -2.87 15.73
CA ASP A 745 -1.34 -2.25 17.04
C ASP A 745 -2.62 -1.91 17.84
N ASP A 746 -3.63 -2.76 17.75
CA ASP A 746 -4.94 -2.58 18.37
C ASP A 746 -5.21 -3.66 19.44
N PRO A 747 -4.37 -3.82 20.49
CA PRO A 747 -4.62 -4.77 21.56
C PRO A 747 -5.92 -4.40 22.27
N LEU A 748 -6.69 -5.43 22.66
CA LEU A 748 -7.92 -5.30 23.46
C LEU A 748 -7.71 -5.83 24.87
N VAL A 749 -7.03 -6.96 25.00
CA VAL A 749 -6.71 -7.58 26.30
C VAL A 749 -5.41 -8.36 26.20
N ALA A 750 -4.69 -8.46 27.31
CA ALA A 750 -3.59 -9.38 27.47
C ALA A 750 -3.62 -10.06 28.83
N ILE A 751 -3.11 -11.29 28.88
CA ILE A 751 -2.76 -11.97 30.12
C ILE A 751 -1.25 -11.97 30.24
N PHE A 752 -0.76 -11.38 31.33
CA PHE A 752 0.62 -11.45 31.78
C PHE A 752 0.77 -12.56 32.82
N ARG A 753 1.83 -13.35 32.70
CA ARG A 753 2.21 -14.35 33.69
C ARG A 753 3.62 -14.08 34.19
N SER A 754 3.73 -14.00 35.52
CA SER A 754 5.01 -13.92 36.24
C SER A 754 5.07 -15.07 37.26
N GLY A 755 5.93 -16.06 37.00
CA GLY A 755 5.97 -17.31 37.76
C GLY A 755 4.64 -18.07 37.69
N SER A 756 3.95 -18.22 38.83
CA SER A 756 2.62 -18.84 38.92
C SER A 756 1.48 -17.83 38.96
N SER A 757 1.78 -16.52 39.03
CA SER A 757 0.77 -15.45 39.07
C SER A 757 0.37 -15.06 37.66
N TYR A 758 -0.92 -14.76 37.48
CA TYR A 758 -1.46 -14.23 36.24
C TYR A 758 -2.19 -12.91 36.51
N THR A 759 -1.91 -11.91 35.69
CA THR A 759 -2.58 -10.60 35.71
C THR A 759 -3.21 -10.34 34.35
N ARG A 760 -4.47 -9.90 34.33
CA ARG A 760 -5.16 -9.52 33.10
C ARG A 760 -5.14 -7.99 32.94
N TYR A 761 -4.85 -7.55 31.73
CA TYR A 761 -4.85 -6.13 31.36
C TYR A 761 -5.74 -5.88 30.14
N TYR A 762 -6.67 -4.94 30.23
CA TYR A 762 -7.49 -4.48 29.11
C TYR A 762 -6.93 -3.17 28.56
N TYR A 763 -6.78 -3.10 27.24
CA TYR A 763 -6.10 -2.00 26.57
C TYR A 763 -7.12 -1.02 26.01
N LEU A 764 -6.87 0.26 26.20
CA LEU A 764 -7.63 1.34 25.59
C LEU A 764 -6.78 1.99 24.52
N THR A 765 -7.13 1.77 23.26
CA THR A 765 -6.49 2.43 22.11
C THR A 765 -7.45 3.41 21.44
N ASP A 766 -6.90 4.33 20.65
CA ASP A 766 -7.68 5.17 19.73
C ASP A 766 -8.04 4.47 18.40
N GLY A 767 -7.71 3.17 18.27
CA GLY A 767 -7.86 2.37 17.06
C GLY A 767 -6.86 2.67 15.94
N ARG A 768 -5.84 3.51 16.19
CA ARG A 768 -4.76 3.87 15.23
C ARG A 768 -3.37 3.46 15.73
N GLY A 769 -3.28 2.52 16.65
CA GLY A 769 -1.99 2.13 17.22
C GLY A 769 -1.41 3.11 18.24
N ARG A 770 -2.29 3.91 18.88
CA ARG A 770 -1.96 4.74 20.04
C ARG A 770 -2.71 4.24 21.28
N LEU A 771 -1.94 3.89 22.30
CA LEU A 771 -2.42 3.50 23.61
C LEU A 771 -2.75 4.75 24.42
N LEU A 772 -3.92 4.73 25.04
CA LEU A 772 -4.43 5.82 25.87
C LEU A 772 -4.42 5.45 27.36
N ALA A 773 -4.63 4.17 27.68
CA ALA A 773 -4.58 3.62 29.02
C ALA A 773 -4.70 2.08 28.97
N PHE A 774 -4.58 1.44 30.12
CA PHE A 774 -5.02 0.06 30.32
C PHE A 774 -5.50 -0.17 31.75
N THR A 775 -6.27 -1.24 31.97
CA THR A 775 -6.88 -1.57 33.27
C THR A 775 -6.75 -3.00 33.67
N ASP A 776 -7.07 -3.30 34.92
CA ASP A 776 -7.31 -4.66 35.40
C ASP A 776 -8.77 -5.14 35.19
N ASP A 777 -9.08 -6.28 35.80
CA ASP A 777 -10.39 -6.93 35.84
C ASP A 777 -11.50 -6.13 36.54
N ALA A 778 -11.14 -5.26 37.48
CA ALA A 778 -12.08 -4.39 38.17
C ALA A 778 -12.29 -3.04 37.44
N GLY A 779 -11.55 -2.82 36.35
CA GLY A 779 -11.61 -1.58 35.58
C GLY A 779 -10.76 -0.46 36.17
N TYR A 780 -9.84 -0.76 37.08
CA TYR A 780 -8.91 0.23 37.64
C TYR A 780 -7.75 0.48 36.67
N SER A 781 -7.33 1.74 36.52
CA SER A 781 -6.22 2.09 35.63
C SER A 781 -4.89 1.55 36.17
N HIS A 782 -4.11 0.91 35.31
CA HIS A 782 -2.74 0.44 35.64
C HIS A 782 -1.67 1.17 34.83
N THR A 783 -1.99 2.33 34.26
CA THR A 783 -1.11 3.14 33.39
C THR A 783 0.31 3.38 33.96
N GLY A 784 0.47 3.37 35.29
CA GLY A 784 1.76 3.53 35.98
C GLY A 784 2.56 2.24 36.22
N ASP A 785 2.06 1.06 35.83
CA ASP A 785 2.71 -0.22 36.09
C ASP A 785 4.04 -0.34 35.34
N GLN A 786 5.16 -0.34 36.09
CA GLN A 786 6.50 -0.45 35.51
C GLN A 786 6.76 -1.80 34.86
N VAL A 787 6.12 -2.88 35.33
CA VAL A 787 6.30 -4.22 34.77
C VAL A 787 5.81 -4.22 33.33
N TYR A 788 4.68 -3.58 33.05
CA TYR A 788 4.16 -3.41 31.69
C TYR A 788 5.18 -2.78 30.74
N TRP A 789 5.80 -1.66 31.16
CA TRP A 789 6.75 -0.90 30.35
C TRP A 789 8.07 -1.65 30.09
N GLN A 790 8.47 -2.52 31.02
CA GLN A 790 9.79 -3.16 31.00
C GLN A 790 9.78 -4.62 30.54
N THR A 791 8.61 -5.26 30.39
CA THR A 791 8.53 -6.71 30.17
C THR A 791 7.77 -7.15 28.93
N GLY A 792 7.54 -6.22 27.98
CA GLY A 792 6.92 -6.53 26.69
C GLY A 792 5.42 -6.15 26.59
N GLY A 793 4.80 -5.59 27.62
CA GLY A 793 3.37 -5.26 27.65
C GLY A 793 2.94 -4.15 26.67
N ASN A 794 3.80 -3.17 26.38
CA ASN A 794 3.54 -1.99 25.53
C ASN A 794 3.35 -2.29 24.00
N GLN A 795 2.31 -3.02 23.62
CA GLN A 795 2.07 -3.39 22.21
C GLN A 795 1.50 -2.25 21.32
N ALA A 796 1.21 -1.06 21.86
CA ALA A 796 0.45 -0.03 21.14
C ALA A 796 0.88 1.44 21.38
N GLY A 797 2.17 1.72 21.56
CA GLY A 797 2.63 3.11 21.74
C GLY A 797 2.55 3.59 23.19
N ALA A 798 3.15 4.74 23.50
CA ALA A 798 3.22 5.27 24.87
C ALA A 798 1.95 6.06 25.29
N ILE A 799 1.48 5.89 26.53
CA ILE A 799 0.22 6.47 27.03
C ILE A 799 0.22 8.01 27.04
N GLY A 800 1.31 8.64 27.48
CA GLY A 800 1.39 10.11 27.60
C GLY A 800 2.17 10.83 26.49
N ASN A 801 2.67 10.11 25.48
CA ASN A 801 3.54 10.67 24.44
C ASN A 801 3.29 10.03 23.05
N SER A 802 2.19 9.29 22.87
CA SER A 802 1.87 8.54 21.64
C SER A 802 1.75 9.42 20.39
N ASN A 803 1.46 10.70 20.56
CA ASN A 803 1.32 11.73 19.52
C ASN A 803 2.60 12.56 19.29
N SER A 804 3.71 12.20 19.93
CA SER A 804 4.94 12.98 19.95
C SER A 804 6.11 12.21 19.36
N TYR A 805 7.24 12.89 19.19
CA TYR A 805 8.51 12.23 18.82
C TYR A 805 9.03 11.26 19.91
N VAL A 806 8.44 11.24 21.11
CA VAL A 806 8.85 10.36 22.23
C VAL A 806 7.98 9.09 22.30
N ASN A 807 7.21 8.78 21.25
CA ASN A 807 6.42 7.55 21.20
C ASN A 807 7.31 6.29 21.27
N THR A 808 7.00 5.37 22.18
CA THR A 808 7.72 4.10 22.39
C THR A 808 6.81 2.91 22.15
N ARG A 809 7.35 1.81 21.61
CA ARG A 809 6.67 0.50 21.47
C ARG A 809 7.47 -0.60 22.18
N ALA A 810 6.79 -1.58 22.76
CA ALA A 810 7.35 -2.70 23.54
C ALA A 810 8.20 -3.67 22.74
N GLU A 811 8.37 -3.46 21.45
CA GLU A 811 9.48 -4.09 20.77
C GLU A 811 10.84 -3.51 21.23
N SER A 812 10.92 -2.80 22.37
CA SER A 812 12.19 -2.35 22.95
C SER A 812 12.12 -2.02 24.45
N PRO A 813 12.03 -3.01 25.36
CA PRO A 813 12.45 -2.78 26.73
C PRO A 813 13.99 -2.76 26.89
N GLN A 814 14.79 -3.14 25.88
CA GLN A 814 16.25 -3.29 26.07
C GLN A 814 17.15 -2.51 25.09
N ALA A 815 16.73 -2.17 23.86
CA ALA A 815 17.52 -1.25 23.03
C ALA A 815 17.32 0.19 23.56
N PRO A 816 18.37 0.87 24.07
CA PRO A 816 18.18 2.16 24.72
C PRO A 816 17.59 3.20 23.76
N ARG A 817 16.43 3.76 24.10
CA ARG A 817 15.75 4.86 23.37
C ARG A 817 15.41 4.56 21.91
N GLN A 818 15.19 3.28 21.57
CA GLN A 818 14.70 2.92 20.26
C GLN A 818 13.33 2.26 20.36
N SER A 819 12.60 2.25 19.25
CA SER A 819 11.42 1.43 19.08
C SER A 819 11.44 0.81 17.70
N PHE A 820 11.19 -0.49 17.67
CA PHE A 820 11.07 -1.21 16.43
C PHE A 820 9.63 -1.03 15.90
N TYR A 821 9.56 -0.77 14.60
CA TYR A 821 8.31 -0.59 13.85
C TYR A 821 8.28 -1.63 12.73
N ARG A 822 8.61 -2.88 13.04
CA ARG A 822 8.60 -4.05 12.14
C ARG A 822 9.64 -4.05 10.99
N ASN A 823 9.88 -2.92 10.31
CA ASN A 823 10.89 -2.84 9.24
C ASN A 823 12.06 -1.93 9.58
N ARG A 824 11.88 -0.99 10.52
CA ARG A 824 12.91 -0.01 10.90
C ARG A 824 12.92 0.26 12.39
N TYR A 825 14.07 0.73 12.88
CA TYR A 825 14.23 1.25 14.23
C TYR A 825 14.08 2.77 14.25
N TYR A 826 13.15 3.25 15.05
CA TYR A 826 12.89 4.66 15.33
C TYR A 826 13.63 5.08 16.60
N ASP A 827 14.32 6.22 16.56
CA ASP A 827 14.99 6.81 17.72
C ASP A 827 14.24 8.05 18.22
N GLN A 828 13.68 7.97 19.43
CA GLN A 828 12.90 9.05 20.04
C GLN A 828 13.70 10.34 20.26
N GLN A 829 15.03 10.23 20.41
CA GLN A 829 15.86 11.40 20.67
C GLN A 829 15.99 12.29 19.45
N THR A 830 16.33 11.68 18.31
CA THR A 830 16.51 12.38 17.04
C THR A 830 15.17 12.62 16.35
N GLY A 831 14.14 11.84 16.68
CA GLY A 831 12.81 11.96 16.08
C GLY A 831 12.74 11.35 14.69
N ARG A 832 13.58 10.36 14.39
CA ARG A 832 13.81 9.83 13.04
C ARG A 832 14.07 8.33 13.05
N PHE A 833 13.90 7.68 11.90
CA PHE A 833 14.39 6.32 11.71
C PHE A 833 15.92 6.30 11.65
N THR A 834 16.50 5.16 12.04
CA THR A 834 17.96 4.95 12.06
C THR A 834 18.49 4.23 10.83
N GLU A 835 17.61 3.73 9.97
CA GLU A 835 17.92 3.19 8.64
C GLU A 835 17.17 3.98 7.55
N GLU A 836 17.73 3.96 6.33
CA GLU A 836 16.98 4.38 5.13
C GLU A 836 15.72 3.52 4.96
N ASP A 837 14.65 4.10 4.43
CA ASP A 837 13.43 3.38 4.08
C ASP A 837 13.72 2.21 3.12
N PRO A 838 13.38 0.95 3.49
CA PRO A 838 13.63 -0.21 2.63
C PRO A 838 12.94 -0.13 1.27
N ILE A 839 11.80 0.56 1.15
CA ILE A 839 11.11 0.76 -0.14
C ILE A 839 11.64 2.00 -0.90
N GLY A 840 12.70 2.61 -0.40
CA GLY A 840 13.42 3.76 -0.98
C GLY A 840 12.53 5.00 -1.14
N VAL A 841 12.68 5.70 -2.27
CA VAL A 841 11.96 6.97 -2.52
C VAL A 841 10.44 6.84 -2.56
N ALA A 842 9.91 5.61 -2.61
CA ALA A 842 8.49 5.34 -2.45
C ALA A 842 7.99 5.71 -1.04
N GLY A 843 8.81 5.56 0.01
CA GLY A 843 8.48 6.01 1.37
C GLY A 843 8.53 7.54 1.51
N GLY A 844 9.35 8.19 0.69
CA GLY A 844 9.51 9.65 0.62
C GLY A 844 10.93 10.03 0.23
N LEU A 845 11.17 11.30 -0.09
CA LEU A 845 12.53 11.77 -0.46
C LEU A 845 13.49 11.82 0.73
N ASN A 846 12.96 12.03 1.93
CA ASN A 846 13.72 11.88 3.16
C ASN A 846 13.53 10.48 3.73
N LEU A 847 14.49 9.60 3.42
CA LEU A 847 14.42 8.17 3.75
C LEU A 847 14.46 7.85 5.25
N TYR A 848 14.66 8.84 6.13
CA TYR A 848 14.70 8.65 7.59
C TYR A 848 13.54 9.35 8.31
N GLN A 849 12.60 9.94 7.57
CA GLN A 849 11.49 10.69 8.14
C GLN A 849 10.49 9.76 8.84
N TYR A 850 10.09 10.09 10.07
CA TYR A 850 9.03 9.40 10.79
C TYR A 850 7.73 10.18 10.72
N ALA A 851 6.62 9.53 10.35
CA ALA A 851 5.27 10.09 10.39
C ALA A 851 5.14 11.50 9.74
N GLY A 852 6.00 11.82 8.78
CA GLY A 852 5.92 13.05 7.98
C GLY A 852 6.38 14.27 8.76
N ASN A 853 7.17 14.03 9.80
CA ASN A 853 7.45 15.00 10.84
C ASN A 853 6.17 15.51 11.53
N ASN A 854 5.11 14.71 11.55
CA ASN A 854 3.84 15.03 12.17
C ASN A 854 3.30 13.82 12.96
N PRO A 855 3.99 13.45 14.06
CA PRO A 855 3.55 12.37 14.94
C PRO A 855 2.22 12.66 15.65
N ALA A 856 1.78 13.94 15.67
CA ALA A 856 0.51 14.34 16.28
C ALA A 856 -0.69 13.84 15.45
N SER A 857 -0.59 13.94 14.12
CA SER A 857 -1.67 13.59 13.20
C SER A 857 -1.52 12.21 12.56
N PHE A 858 -0.31 11.67 12.49
CA PHE A 858 -0.01 10.42 11.78
C PHE A 858 0.72 9.39 12.66
N THR A 859 0.73 8.15 12.18
CA THR A 859 1.48 7.03 12.75
C THR A 859 2.14 6.25 11.61
N ASP A 860 3.21 5.51 11.87
CA ASP A 860 3.83 4.63 10.88
C ASP A 860 3.95 3.19 11.41
N PRO A 861 2.86 2.40 11.44
CA PRO A 861 2.84 1.07 12.06
C PRO A 861 3.86 0.06 11.50
N PHE A 862 4.29 0.28 10.26
CA PHE A 862 5.20 -0.60 9.53
C PHE A 862 6.61 -0.04 9.35
N GLY A 863 6.83 1.22 9.72
CA GLY A 863 8.05 1.91 9.31
C GLY A 863 8.19 1.97 7.80
N LEU A 864 7.11 2.10 7.02
CA LEU A 864 7.12 2.11 5.54
C LEU A 864 6.12 3.14 4.96
N CYS A 865 5.58 4.04 5.79
CA CYS A 865 4.53 4.96 5.37
C CYS A 865 4.97 5.90 4.25
N SER A 866 4.19 5.95 3.17
CA SER A 866 4.50 6.76 1.98
C SER A 866 3.93 8.18 2.05
N LYS A 867 4.69 9.16 1.53
CA LYS A 867 4.18 10.50 1.21
C LYS A 867 3.20 10.50 0.01
N ALA A 868 3.29 9.51 -0.88
CA ALA A 868 2.48 9.41 -2.11
C ALA A 868 0.97 9.22 -1.85
N ASP A 869 0.61 8.75 -0.66
CA ASP A 869 -0.77 8.56 -0.24
C ASP A 869 -1.32 9.76 0.55
N ASN A 870 -0.70 10.95 0.49
CA ASN A 870 -1.03 12.10 1.36
C ASN A 870 -1.11 11.70 2.85
N TRP A 871 -0.35 10.68 3.28
CA TRP A 871 -0.38 10.14 4.65
C TRP A 871 -1.76 9.58 5.08
N THR A 872 -2.72 9.46 4.16
CA THR A 872 -4.10 9.00 4.44
C THR A 872 -4.13 7.53 4.86
N ASN A 873 -3.38 6.67 4.18
CA ASN A 873 -3.18 5.26 4.59
C ASN A 873 -2.48 5.14 5.96
N CYS A 874 -1.78 6.18 6.41
CA CYS A 874 -1.07 6.23 7.69
C CYS A 874 -1.91 6.82 8.83
N LYS A 875 -3.15 7.26 8.54
CA LYS A 875 -4.15 7.63 9.53
C LYS A 875 -4.93 6.42 10.06
N SER A 876 -4.98 5.28 9.36
CA SER A 876 -5.63 4.04 9.82
C SER A 876 -5.26 2.86 8.94
N TRP A 877 -4.70 1.79 9.52
CA TRP A 877 -4.40 0.54 8.82
C TRP A 877 -5.35 -0.57 9.28
N THR A 878 -6.03 -1.23 8.34
CA THR A 878 -6.77 -2.46 8.64
C THR A 878 -5.84 -3.68 8.60
N ALA A 879 -6.21 -4.78 9.24
CA ALA A 879 -5.49 -6.04 9.11
C ALA A 879 -5.39 -6.53 7.65
N ALA A 880 -6.34 -6.17 6.77
CA ALA A 880 -6.32 -6.54 5.35
C ALA A 880 -5.30 -5.73 4.53
N ASP A 881 -5.17 -4.43 4.82
CA ASP A 881 -4.14 -3.56 4.21
C ASP A 881 -2.75 -4.04 4.62
N ALA A 882 -2.59 -4.35 5.90
CA ALA A 882 -1.37 -4.92 6.43
C ALA A 882 -1.04 -6.26 5.77
N ARG A 883 -2.00 -7.18 5.67
CA ARG A 883 -1.80 -8.51 5.06
C ARG A 883 -1.40 -8.43 3.60
N THR A 884 -1.92 -7.45 2.86
CA THR A 884 -1.51 -7.18 1.48
C THR A 884 -0.05 -6.74 1.42
N VAL A 885 0.33 -5.80 2.29
CA VAL A 885 1.72 -5.32 2.42
C VAL A 885 2.65 -6.44 2.89
N PHE A 886 2.29 -7.25 3.89
CA PHE A 886 3.08 -8.40 4.35
C PHE A 886 3.22 -9.51 3.33
N THR A 887 2.16 -9.82 2.58
CA THR A 887 2.24 -10.89 1.57
C THR A 887 3.12 -10.43 0.41
N GLN A 888 3.04 -9.15 0.03
CA GLN A 888 3.95 -8.54 -0.94
C GLN A 888 5.40 -8.49 -0.41
N LEU A 889 5.62 -8.13 0.85
CA LEU A 889 6.95 -8.10 1.49
C LEU A 889 7.55 -9.49 1.74
N GLY A 890 6.75 -10.48 2.10
CA GLY A 890 7.19 -11.87 2.31
C GLY A 890 7.57 -12.59 1.00
N GLN A 891 6.97 -12.17 -0.12
CA GLN A 891 7.39 -12.53 -1.49
C GLN A 891 8.55 -11.66 -2.00
N MET A 892 8.79 -10.50 -1.37
CA MET A 892 9.88 -9.57 -1.63
C MET A 892 10.86 -9.54 -0.46
N ALA A 893 11.56 -10.65 -0.19
CA ALA A 893 12.69 -10.57 0.72
C ALA A 893 13.74 -9.58 0.18
N PRO A 894 14.17 -8.61 0.99
CA PRO A 894 13.47 -7.40 1.43
C PRO A 894 13.38 -6.35 0.28
N ALA A 895 12.24 -5.70 0.05
CA ALA A 895 12.02 -4.36 -0.57
C ALA A 895 12.87 -3.82 -1.77
N ILE A 896 13.60 -4.63 -2.53
CA ILE A 896 14.58 -4.13 -3.53
C ILE A 896 13.97 -3.62 -4.85
N ASN A 897 12.69 -3.91 -5.14
CA ASN A 897 12.06 -3.61 -6.44
C ASN A 897 11.06 -2.44 -6.44
N HIS A 898 10.81 -1.79 -5.29
CA HIS A 898 9.71 -0.84 -5.18
C HIS A 898 10.08 0.63 -5.49
N GLU A 899 11.38 0.96 -5.61
CA GLU A 899 11.85 2.35 -5.74
C GLU A 899 11.33 3.08 -7.00
N VAL A 900 11.14 2.38 -8.13
CA VAL A 900 10.84 3.01 -9.43
C VAL A 900 9.38 2.82 -9.86
N ALA A 901 8.75 1.70 -9.49
CA ALA A 901 7.41 1.34 -9.98
C ALA A 901 6.29 2.19 -9.35
N THR A 902 6.47 2.71 -8.13
CA THR A 902 5.44 3.47 -7.41
C THR A 902 5.68 4.96 -7.32
N PHE A 903 6.81 5.44 -7.84
CA PHE A 903 7.20 6.84 -7.78
C PHE A 903 6.74 7.66 -8.99
N ILE A 904 5.98 7.07 -9.94
CA ILE A 904 5.17 7.89 -10.84
C ILE A 904 4.26 8.73 -9.92
N PRO A 905 4.37 10.08 -9.91
CA PRO A 905 3.68 10.93 -8.96
C PRO A 905 2.18 10.67 -9.03
N LYS A 906 1.70 9.77 -8.15
CA LYS A 906 0.28 9.52 -7.92
C LYS A 906 -0.39 10.77 -7.35
N ASN A 907 0.36 11.81 -7.01
CA ASN A 907 -0.04 13.07 -6.42
C ASN A 907 -1.08 13.84 -7.26
N VAL A 908 -1.18 13.59 -8.57
CA VAL A 908 -2.26 14.16 -9.41
C VAL A 908 -3.55 13.34 -9.33
N ALA A 909 -3.43 12.01 -9.25
CA ALA A 909 -4.57 11.12 -9.07
C ALA A 909 -5.05 11.06 -7.61
N ALA A 910 -4.15 11.20 -6.62
CA ALA A 910 -4.43 11.14 -5.18
C ALA A 910 -4.98 12.47 -4.64
N ALA A 911 -4.67 13.61 -5.26
CA ALA A 911 -5.39 14.85 -4.97
C ALA A 911 -6.83 14.83 -5.53
N ALA A 912 -7.08 14.05 -6.60
CA ALA A 912 -8.41 13.87 -7.19
C ALA A 912 -9.20 12.66 -6.59
N ALA A 913 -8.51 11.63 -6.10
CA ALA A 913 -9.12 10.38 -5.60
C ALA A 913 -8.93 10.14 -4.09
N GLY A 914 -7.89 10.69 -3.47
CA GLY A 914 -7.47 10.36 -2.09
C GLY A 914 -8.26 11.05 -0.97
N LEU A 915 -9.13 12.00 -1.29
CA LEU A 915 -10.02 12.67 -0.32
C LEU A 915 -11.50 12.33 -0.53
N ALA A 916 -11.82 11.45 -1.49
CA ALA A 916 -13.20 11.08 -1.85
C ALA A 916 -13.58 9.62 -1.51
N LEU A 917 -12.67 8.82 -0.92
CA LEU A 917 -12.86 7.36 -0.84
C LEU A 917 -13.13 6.80 0.57
N GLY A 918 -13.16 7.63 1.62
CA GLY A 918 -13.37 7.17 3.00
C GLY A 918 -14.70 6.41 3.22
N SER A 919 -15.73 6.71 2.44
CA SER A 919 -17.04 6.03 2.46
C SER A 919 -17.20 4.99 1.35
N VAL A 920 -16.42 5.08 0.28
CA VAL A 920 -16.43 4.14 -0.85
C VAL A 920 -15.64 2.87 -0.54
N VAL A 921 -14.64 2.91 0.35
CA VAL A 921 -13.86 1.73 0.78
C VAL A 921 -14.73 0.65 1.44
N ALA A 922 -15.81 1.02 2.14
CA ALA A 922 -16.72 0.05 2.75
C ALA A 922 -17.66 -0.64 1.75
N ALA A 923 -17.97 0.00 0.62
CA ALA A 923 -18.81 -0.54 -0.44
C ALA A 923 -17.99 -1.25 -1.55
N VAL A 924 -16.83 -0.70 -1.89
CA VAL A 924 -15.87 -1.29 -2.85
C VAL A 924 -15.09 -2.44 -2.23
N GLY A 925 -14.91 -2.49 -0.90
CA GLY A 925 -14.39 -3.67 -0.20
C GLY A 925 -15.23 -4.95 -0.43
N ARG A 926 -16.53 -4.82 -0.73
CA ARG A 926 -17.42 -5.94 -1.05
C ARG A 926 -17.34 -6.35 -2.53
N VAL A 927 -17.04 -5.42 -3.42
CA VAL A 927 -16.70 -5.71 -4.84
C VAL A 927 -15.26 -6.24 -4.95
N SER A 928 -14.39 -5.92 -3.99
CA SER A 928 -13.02 -6.43 -3.91
C SER A 928 -12.97 -7.94 -3.71
N GLY A 929 -14.02 -8.58 -3.17
CA GLY A 929 -14.14 -10.03 -3.15
C GLY A 929 -14.41 -10.64 -4.54
N ALA A 930 -15.19 -9.96 -5.38
CA ALA A 930 -15.45 -10.36 -6.77
C ALA A 930 -14.26 -10.00 -7.69
N LEU A 931 -13.57 -8.90 -7.41
CA LEU A 931 -12.32 -8.53 -8.09
C LEU A 931 -11.12 -9.34 -7.59
N ALA A 932 -11.13 -9.85 -6.35
CA ALA A 932 -10.17 -10.83 -5.86
C ALA A 932 -10.41 -12.23 -6.46
N ALA A 933 -11.66 -12.57 -6.81
CA ALA A 933 -11.94 -13.74 -7.64
C ALA A 933 -11.44 -13.55 -9.09
N ALA A 934 -11.49 -12.31 -9.63
CA ALA A 934 -10.89 -11.97 -10.93
C ALA A 934 -9.35 -11.87 -10.88
N LYS A 935 -8.77 -11.37 -9.77
CA LYS A 935 -7.31 -11.33 -9.55
C LYS A 935 -6.71 -12.69 -9.19
N ALA A 936 -7.47 -13.58 -8.56
CA ALA A 936 -7.09 -14.99 -8.41
C ALA A 936 -7.09 -15.71 -9.77
N ALA A 937 -7.88 -15.25 -10.74
CA ALA A 937 -7.80 -15.71 -12.13
C ALA A 937 -6.60 -15.10 -12.88
N GLU A 938 -6.15 -13.88 -12.56
CA GLU A 938 -4.92 -13.28 -13.09
C GLU A 938 -3.63 -13.87 -12.49
N ALA A 939 -3.65 -14.27 -11.21
CA ALA A 939 -2.49 -14.88 -10.55
C ALA A 939 -2.27 -16.36 -10.93
N SER A 940 -3.15 -16.96 -11.75
CA SER A 940 -3.07 -18.38 -12.14
C SER A 940 -2.80 -18.60 -13.64
N GLY A 941 -2.31 -17.60 -14.36
CA GLY A 941 -1.74 -17.85 -15.69
C GLY A 941 -1.40 -16.57 -16.42
N GLU A 942 -0.12 -16.40 -16.74
CA GLU A 942 0.22 -15.72 -17.98
C GLU A 942 -0.62 -16.38 -19.09
N PHE A 943 -1.26 -15.55 -19.92
CA PHE A 943 -1.30 -15.63 -21.39
C PHE A 943 -2.31 -14.61 -21.92
N GLY A 944 -1.87 -13.82 -22.90
CA GLY A 944 -2.73 -13.00 -23.75
C GLY A 944 -2.83 -11.55 -23.32
N SER A 945 -1.88 -10.75 -23.78
CA SER A 945 -1.90 -9.29 -23.75
C SER A 945 -3.24 -8.70 -24.22
N VAL A 946 -4.06 -8.24 -23.29
CA VAL A 946 -4.91 -7.06 -23.46
C VAL A 946 -4.32 -6.01 -22.56
N ALA A 947 -3.70 -5.00 -23.16
CA ALA A 947 -3.20 -3.85 -22.44
C ALA A 947 -4.35 -3.21 -21.65
N VAL A 948 -4.32 -3.32 -20.32
CA VAL A 948 -5.08 -2.44 -19.45
C VAL A 948 -4.37 -1.10 -19.51
N ALA A 949 -4.79 -0.26 -20.44
CA ALA A 949 -4.47 1.16 -20.39
C ALA A 949 -5.01 1.70 -19.06
N SER A 950 -4.12 2.28 -18.25
CA SER A 950 -4.50 3.03 -17.07
C SER A 950 -5.60 4.05 -17.41
N GLU A 951 -6.52 4.29 -16.48
CA GLU A 951 -7.68 5.20 -16.60
C GLU A 951 -7.34 6.66 -16.97
N ALA A 952 -6.08 7.00 -17.23
CA ALA A 952 -5.65 8.25 -17.85
C ALA A 952 -5.79 8.27 -19.40
N GLU A 953 -6.11 7.15 -20.08
CA GLU A 953 -6.20 7.09 -21.55
C GLU A 953 -7.61 6.79 -22.11
N ALA A 954 -8.65 6.74 -21.27
CA ALA A 954 -10.01 6.45 -21.72
C ALA A 954 -10.70 7.60 -22.48
N ASN A 955 -10.13 8.81 -22.52
CA ASN A 955 -10.71 9.96 -23.24
C ASN A 955 -10.11 10.24 -24.64
N VAL A 956 -9.27 9.36 -25.18
CA VAL A 956 -8.73 9.52 -26.55
C VAL A 956 -9.11 8.37 -27.51
N ALA A 957 -9.59 7.23 -26.99
CA ALA A 957 -9.86 6.05 -27.80
C ALA A 957 -11.23 5.98 -28.50
N ALA A 958 -12.00 7.08 -28.55
CA ALA A 958 -13.28 7.14 -29.29
C ALA A 958 -13.19 7.84 -30.67
N ARG A 959 -11.99 8.12 -31.21
CA ARG A 959 -11.83 8.68 -32.58
C ARG A 959 -10.60 8.18 -33.33
N VAL A 960 -10.35 6.87 -33.37
CA VAL A 960 -9.43 6.32 -34.37
C VAL A 960 -9.94 4.96 -34.84
N TRP A 961 -10.86 4.97 -35.80
CA TRP A 961 -10.92 4.00 -36.90
C TRP A 961 -11.90 4.52 -37.97
N ALA A 962 -11.40 5.44 -38.81
CA ALA A 962 -11.92 5.68 -40.16
C ALA A 962 -10.87 6.45 -40.98
N GLY A 963 -10.33 5.78 -42.01
CA GLY A 963 -9.81 6.43 -43.22
C GLY A 963 -8.38 6.99 -43.20
N ALA A 964 -7.46 6.31 -43.88
CA ALA A 964 -6.31 6.96 -44.51
C ALA A 964 -6.82 8.00 -45.53
N GLY A 965 -6.39 9.25 -45.40
CA GLY A 965 -6.69 10.34 -46.33
C GLY A 965 -5.78 11.53 -46.09
N SER A 966 -5.18 12.06 -47.17
CA SER A 966 -4.32 13.25 -47.17
C SER A 966 -5.00 14.42 -46.43
N ARG A 967 -4.29 15.05 -45.49
CA ARG A 967 -4.78 16.22 -44.75
C ARG A 967 -4.42 17.50 -45.50
N VAL A 968 -5.41 18.13 -46.12
CA VAL A 968 -5.32 19.49 -46.67
C VAL A 968 -5.37 20.48 -45.51
N ILE A 969 -4.43 21.43 -45.46
CA ILE A 969 -4.46 22.55 -44.52
C ILE A 969 -4.92 23.79 -45.28
N THR A 970 -5.97 24.45 -44.78
CA THR A 970 -6.45 25.73 -45.29
C THR A 970 -6.20 26.80 -44.24
N ALA A 971 -5.46 27.84 -44.59
CA ALA A 971 -5.27 29.02 -43.73
C ALA A 971 -6.00 30.21 -44.35
N SER A 972 -6.75 30.97 -43.53
CA SER A 972 -7.47 32.17 -43.96
C SER A 972 -7.11 33.37 -43.09
N HIS A 973 -6.71 34.47 -43.70
CA HIS A 973 -6.59 35.78 -43.06
C HIS A 973 -6.96 36.87 -44.06
N GLY A 974 -7.83 37.81 -43.67
CA GLY A 974 -8.16 38.98 -44.49
C GLY A 974 -8.78 38.69 -45.87
N GLY A 975 -9.58 37.64 -46.02
CA GLY A 975 -10.36 37.39 -47.25
C GLY A 975 -9.64 36.62 -48.37
N ALA A 976 -8.39 36.19 -48.18
CA ALA A 976 -7.69 35.28 -49.09
C ALA A 976 -7.50 33.88 -48.46
N SER A 977 -7.63 32.83 -49.27
CA SER A 977 -7.50 31.41 -48.91
C SER A 977 -6.38 30.78 -49.73
N ALA A 978 -5.46 30.06 -49.07
CA ALA A 978 -4.46 29.23 -49.73
C ALA A 978 -4.53 27.79 -49.20
N THR A 979 -4.47 26.82 -50.12
CA THR A 979 -4.53 25.37 -49.85
C THR A 979 -3.22 24.70 -50.24
N GLY A 980 -2.66 23.88 -49.35
CA GLY A 980 -1.42 23.13 -49.59
C GLY A 980 -1.46 21.72 -49.02
N GLU A 981 -0.65 20.82 -49.60
CA GLU A 981 -0.57 19.40 -49.23
C GLU A 981 0.73 19.09 -48.47
N VAL A 982 0.60 18.37 -47.35
CA VAL A 982 1.76 17.92 -46.55
C VAL A 982 2.35 16.66 -47.18
N VAL A 983 3.49 16.81 -47.86
CA VAL A 983 4.24 15.66 -48.40
C VAL A 983 5.06 15.02 -47.28
N GLY A 984 4.58 13.90 -46.74
CA GLY A 984 5.18 13.19 -45.61
C GLY A 984 6.54 12.55 -45.90
N ARG A 985 7.62 13.33 -45.89
CA ARG A 985 8.98 12.83 -45.67
C ARG A 985 9.64 13.61 -44.52
N ILE A 986 9.93 12.91 -43.44
CA ILE A 986 10.71 13.40 -42.29
C ILE A 986 12.19 13.24 -42.66
N ALA A 987 12.97 14.33 -42.65
CA ALA A 987 14.42 14.26 -42.79
C ALA A 987 15.05 13.77 -41.47
N ALA A 988 16.27 13.23 -41.55
CA ALA A 988 16.96 12.52 -40.46
C ALA A 988 17.26 13.37 -39.20
N ASP A 989 16.97 14.67 -39.22
CA ASP A 989 17.12 15.62 -38.11
C ASP A 989 15.81 15.93 -37.36
N GLY A 990 14.69 15.32 -37.76
CA GLY A 990 13.41 15.43 -37.05
C GLY A 990 12.58 16.68 -37.37
N ALA A 991 12.95 17.50 -38.35
CA ALA A 991 12.11 18.62 -38.80
C ALA A 991 11.01 18.18 -39.79
N ARG A 992 9.81 18.77 -39.68
CA ARG A 992 8.70 18.58 -40.64
C ARG A 992 8.77 19.64 -41.75
N VAL A 993 8.71 19.23 -43.01
CA VAL A 993 8.70 20.12 -44.19
C VAL A 993 7.28 20.19 -44.76
N ALA A 994 6.76 21.39 -45.00
CA ALA A 994 5.49 21.62 -45.71
C ALA A 994 5.76 22.43 -46.98
N ARG A 995 5.11 22.06 -48.10
CA ARG A 995 5.20 22.78 -49.38
C ARG A 995 3.89 23.55 -49.61
N PHE A 996 4.01 24.83 -49.96
CA PHE A 996 2.86 25.67 -50.31
C PHE A 996 3.03 26.18 -51.73
N ALA A 997 1.97 26.08 -52.55
CA ALA A 997 1.90 26.77 -53.83
C ALA A 997 1.19 28.12 -53.62
N ALA A 998 1.86 29.23 -53.88
CA ALA A 998 1.27 30.55 -53.72
C ALA A 998 0.33 30.88 -54.90
N PRO A 999 -0.95 31.28 -54.69
CA PRO A 999 -1.77 31.79 -55.76
C PRO A 999 -1.30 33.18 -56.19
N LYS A 1000 -1.05 33.37 -57.48
CA LYS A 1000 -0.81 34.70 -58.06
C LYS A 1000 -2.12 35.48 -58.08
N VAL A 1001 -2.18 36.59 -57.33
CA VAL A 1001 -3.22 37.62 -57.52
C VAL A 1001 -2.51 38.86 -58.08
N ASN A 1002 -2.85 39.25 -59.32
CA ASN A 1002 -2.28 40.41 -60.03
C ASN A 1002 -0.75 40.47 -60.11
N GLY A 1003 -0.11 39.37 -60.55
CA GLY A 1003 1.28 39.39 -61.01
C GLY A 1003 2.35 39.66 -59.95
N THR A 1004 1.99 39.74 -58.66
CA THR A 1004 2.93 40.04 -57.57
C THR A 1004 2.81 38.96 -56.49
N VAL A 1005 3.93 38.33 -56.11
CA VAL A 1005 3.98 37.36 -55.01
C VAL A 1005 3.80 38.12 -53.68
N ALA A 1006 2.80 37.75 -52.88
CA ALA A 1006 2.50 38.43 -51.63
C ALA A 1006 3.61 38.20 -50.58
N ALA A 1007 4.39 39.25 -50.28
CA ALA A 1007 5.55 39.22 -49.39
C ALA A 1007 5.26 39.08 -47.87
N ASN A 1008 4.05 38.68 -47.46
CA ASN A 1008 3.63 38.75 -46.05
C ASN A 1008 3.33 37.40 -45.38
N LEU A 1009 3.77 36.26 -45.95
CA LEU A 1009 3.60 34.95 -45.30
C LEU A 1009 4.73 34.57 -44.32
N GLU A 1010 5.88 35.24 -44.32
CA GLU A 1010 7.01 34.88 -43.43
C GLU A 1010 6.78 35.28 -41.95
N ASN A 1011 5.93 36.27 -41.67
CA ASN A 1011 5.79 36.80 -40.30
C ASN A 1011 4.76 36.07 -39.41
N VAL A 1012 4.08 35.03 -39.89
CA VAL A 1012 3.01 34.36 -39.12
C VAL A 1012 3.47 33.05 -38.44
N LEU A 1013 4.72 32.59 -38.65
CA LEU A 1013 5.18 31.27 -38.16
C LEU A 1013 6.53 31.25 -37.43
N THR A 1014 7.00 32.39 -36.90
CA THR A 1014 8.23 32.45 -36.08
C THR A 1014 7.94 32.17 -34.60
N GLY A 1015 7.68 30.90 -34.29
CA GLY A 1015 7.57 30.41 -32.91
C GLY A 1015 7.64 28.89 -32.75
N SER A 1016 7.93 28.17 -33.83
CA SER A 1016 7.98 26.70 -33.84
C SER A 1016 9.01 26.31 -34.89
N ASN A 1017 9.93 25.39 -34.56
CA ASN A 1017 10.97 24.90 -35.48
C ASN A 1017 10.36 24.27 -36.75
N MET A 1018 10.00 25.10 -37.75
CA MET A 1018 9.50 24.71 -39.06
C MET A 1018 10.32 25.47 -40.11
N HIS A 1019 11.01 24.75 -40.99
CA HIS A 1019 11.65 25.32 -42.17
C HIS A 1019 10.62 25.43 -43.30
N VAL A 1020 10.36 26.64 -43.79
CA VAL A 1020 9.47 26.92 -44.92
C VAL A 1020 10.34 27.16 -46.16
N VAL A 1021 10.06 26.43 -47.24
CA VAL A 1021 10.68 26.66 -48.55
C VAL A 1021 9.60 27.15 -49.51
N VAL A 1022 9.76 28.37 -50.03
CA VAL A 1022 8.88 28.98 -51.04
C VAL A 1022 9.59 28.86 -52.39
N GLU A 1023 9.07 28.01 -53.29
CA GLU A 1023 9.53 27.95 -54.69
C GLU A 1023 8.62 28.82 -55.59
N PRO A 1024 9.17 29.52 -56.60
CA PRO A 1024 8.42 30.47 -57.45
C PRO A 1024 7.37 29.85 -58.39
#